data_AF-A0A4U0VKT7-F1
#
_entry.id   AF-A0A4U0VKT7-F1
#
_cell.length_a   1.000
_cell.length_b   1.000
_cell.length_c   1.000
_cell.angle_alpha   90.00
_cell.angle_beta   90.00
_cell.angle_gamma   90.00
#
_symmetry.space_group_name_H-M   'P 1'
#
loop_
_entity.id
_entity.type
_entity.pdbx_description
1 polymer ?
#
loop_
_entity_poly.entity_id
_entity_poly.type
_entity_poly.pdbx_seq_one_letter_code
_entity_poly.pdbx_strand_id
1 'polypeptide(L)'
;MKEAKAFIGKLQEFNLVSDITTSDIKRELEAQALNEHQIIEFLTWAGAKISSGQLDGAVIQSLFDGTVATISEEHFGSLQGNVLLLGDVKTFLNVSKIPSELPTPHYTIPFRLTRNIPRAQLEAFGWEELQIVPWLRHLIEMSGGQARSADQSLTTNPTFAALILPVLSKAWDSLSQSSKATMTELLTPRTVIPTKLGMRKPQEAYFASVKLFDDLPVITGLQGVKEKFLAALGVRKTVELTVVFERLLARSTSLEKMSESKWSHVDLIRYLVSVRNDIPSEDITRLRNTAICPAEERSDVKQGTTKLYKVSELFEPKGELRALGLPILHWPGLYVPSSAEARFLTFLGLRPFPSVPELVGIMAKAAVTDPTLYDFALTYFIANHYNNGYAKFDIRSAQTPFLPLQGQGLPKLVTPRNCYTHETASILGFQILRRDLHPHATKFGVVEDPPIADCANVLTHNPPQTRGVAKNIFGYFAGRLNEIGSGGNLAEALGSASIVPVTTSASVSGYTSEKPQKVRHVAPKTCFLGDTQTYGEIFDFVDFGPEANSFLLKIGSKHEPNSVELAQMVVSEPARLLKTLGTDKYQNLLRRLAENSSGLKADKALWKDLKQSPCLLAYREVSTSAQKQAPNDDDEYDDEKPAIREYLLATASQTILVDDIVSYRVFKDDLLAAPQEETIENFYSSLGAPWLSSLVQSDIRKGQILHDQTPAHTLRKLLIERSRLFLHDHDSDAVRRDSRWLEANLKVQTTATLSNRRTLQGYKAIFTTKLTAALEITGKKEATLFIVARYDLYEVSKALVNLLLKRPKPQDVLALEMILGTALPRLRAKGYNVDRILRQQAAESRIAENARQRELEEERKRTVEQEKAGATSQIQKTPKGKMNGTPNVDKTPTVPGAFAPDSPEESPRPNPLTLAQRAKKPNFSWQSLINSVGLDNRNPFSQQQADNLLTIGPNTGDQSSDHPPPYNPVDPRNPKQPGNQAETVTAPQQLQQNLVSAVQACRSHDSSSIFSKPQTNVIKEGPSYCDSQPGRDISFAADSGPGIKVFLANALSDKTAFLSANAAGLNAFASLLRDCGSIFPMPPQSLHIFYDQHGSTIAFNSNGSLFCNYRFFTQLHWAQWQNEEIKAEAAVYWWVVLCHELAHNLVKEHSADHSYYTESFVMQYFPKMVAKAAQYQAMSASSVTVEPAQPIVPQSEPQVVEEPEQPTAEKQPEP
;
A
#
# COMPACT_ATOMS: atom_id res chain seq x y z
N MET A 1 17.14 130.78 44.90
CA MET A 1 16.49 129.45 44.96
C MET A 1 15.53 129.28 46.14
N LYS A 2 15.98 129.13 47.40
CA LYS A 2 15.06 128.80 48.52
C LYS A 2 13.89 129.78 48.68
N GLU A 3 14.15 131.09 48.65
CA GLU A 3 13.10 132.13 48.72
C GLU A 3 12.19 132.15 47.49
N ALA A 4 12.74 131.89 46.30
CA ALA A 4 11.96 131.81 45.06
C ALA A 4 10.90 130.69 45.10
N LYS A 5 11.17 129.58 45.81
CA LYS A 5 10.16 128.52 45.99
C LYS A 5 9.02 128.95 46.91
N ALA A 6 9.28 129.78 47.92
CA ALA A 6 8.25 130.38 48.77
C ALA A 6 7.46 131.48 48.01
N PHE A 7 8.12 132.25 47.15
CA PHE A 7 7.47 133.22 46.28
C PHE A 7 6.53 132.55 45.26
N ILE A 8 6.99 131.51 44.57
CA ILE A 8 6.15 130.72 43.64
C ILE A 8 4.99 130.05 44.39
N GLY A 9 5.23 129.48 45.58
CA GLY A 9 4.16 128.95 46.44
C GLY A 9 3.08 130.00 46.74
N LYS A 10 3.47 131.25 47.05
CA LYS A 10 2.49 132.33 47.21
C LYS A 10 1.77 132.73 45.92
N LEU A 11 2.44 132.69 44.76
CA LEU A 11 1.77 132.92 43.47
C LEU A 11 0.73 131.82 43.17
N GLN A 12 0.98 130.58 43.60
CA GLN A 12 0.01 129.48 43.54
C GLN A 12 -1.14 129.69 44.55
N GLU A 13 -0.86 130.06 45.81
CA GLU A 13 -1.88 130.39 46.82
C GLU A 13 -2.81 131.53 46.38
N PHE A 14 -2.30 132.54 45.66
CA PHE A 14 -3.09 133.64 45.11
C PHE A 14 -3.72 133.35 43.73
N ASN A 15 -3.60 132.12 43.20
CA ASN A 15 -4.06 131.72 41.86
C ASN A 15 -3.51 132.58 40.70
N LEU A 16 -2.32 133.16 40.88
CA LEU A 16 -1.63 133.94 39.85
C LEU A 16 -0.78 133.06 38.91
N VAL A 17 -0.44 131.83 39.34
CA VAL A 17 0.23 130.80 38.53
C VAL A 17 -0.35 129.44 38.92
N SER A 18 -0.70 128.60 37.93
CA SER A 18 -1.11 127.21 38.12
C SER A 18 -0.01 126.23 37.70
N ASP A 19 -0.03 125.01 38.24
CA ASP A 19 0.81 123.91 37.71
C ASP A 19 0.31 123.47 36.32
N ILE A 20 1.24 123.01 35.47
CA ILE A 20 0.95 122.60 34.09
C ILE A 20 0.13 121.30 34.08
N THR A 21 -1.06 121.34 33.48
CA THR A 21 -1.93 120.16 33.36
C THR A 21 -1.63 119.35 32.09
N THR A 22 -2.10 118.10 32.03
CA THR A 22 -2.04 117.28 30.80
C THR A 22 -2.83 117.90 29.65
N SER A 23 -3.90 118.64 29.95
CA SER A 23 -4.66 119.45 28.98
C SER A 23 -3.86 120.64 28.43
N ASP A 24 -2.98 121.27 29.24
CA ASP A 24 -2.09 122.33 28.75
C ASP A 24 -1.01 121.76 27.83
N ILE A 25 -0.43 120.60 28.20
CA ILE A 25 0.55 119.88 27.36
C ILE A 25 -0.10 119.47 26.03
N LYS A 26 -1.33 118.95 26.04
CA LYS A 26 -2.07 118.60 24.82
C LYS A 26 -2.29 119.81 23.91
N ARG A 27 -2.78 120.92 24.47
CA ARG A 27 -3.03 122.17 23.72
C ARG A 27 -1.75 122.72 23.07
N GLU A 28 -0.61 122.61 23.72
CA GLU A 28 0.68 123.06 23.17
C GLU A 28 1.15 122.16 22.01
N LEU A 29 1.01 120.84 22.15
CA LEU A 29 1.34 119.86 21.10
C LEU A 29 0.42 119.98 19.87
N GLU A 30 -0.84 120.36 20.07
CA GLU A 30 -1.81 120.65 19.01
C GLU A 30 -1.56 122.01 18.33
N ALA A 31 -0.86 122.94 19.00
CA ALA A 31 -0.63 124.31 18.50
C ALA A 31 0.58 124.42 17.54
N GLN A 32 1.60 123.57 17.67
CA GLN A 32 2.79 123.62 16.83
C GLN A 32 3.34 122.22 16.50
N ALA A 33 3.59 121.98 15.21
CA ALA A 33 4.25 120.75 14.77
C ALA A 33 5.70 120.66 15.25
N LEU A 34 6.06 119.51 15.83
CA LEU A 34 7.40 119.24 16.38
C LEU A 34 8.43 119.01 15.25
N ASN A 35 9.66 119.45 15.45
CA ASN A 35 10.78 118.99 14.62
C ASN A 35 11.32 117.62 15.09
N GLU A 36 12.21 117.02 14.31
CA GLU A 36 12.75 115.68 14.58
C GLU A 36 13.42 115.53 15.97
N HIS A 37 14.16 116.53 16.44
CA HIS A 37 14.78 116.50 17.78
C HIS A 37 13.70 116.55 18.87
N GLN A 38 12.73 117.45 18.71
CA GLN A 38 11.63 117.63 19.66
C GLN A 38 10.76 116.37 19.79
N ILE A 39 10.48 115.64 18.72
CA ILE A 39 9.73 114.38 18.82
C ILE A 39 10.56 113.25 19.47
N ILE A 40 11.88 113.19 19.25
CA ILE A 40 12.75 112.23 19.97
C ILE A 40 12.77 112.54 21.47
N GLU A 41 12.89 113.82 21.85
CA GLU A 41 12.81 114.24 23.25
C GLU A 41 11.43 113.98 23.86
N PHE A 42 10.35 114.28 23.14
CA PHE A 42 8.98 114.04 23.58
C PHE A 42 8.67 112.56 23.79
N LEU A 43 9.07 111.68 22.87
CA LEU A 43 8.92 110.23 23.02
C LEU A 43 9.78 109.69 24.17
N THR A 44 11.00 110.21 24.36
CA THR A 44 11.87 109.83 25.49
C THR A 44 11.26 110.28 26.84
N TRP A 45 10.70 111.49 26.89
CA TRP A 45 9.95 112.01 28.04
C TRP A 45 8.70 111.18 28.34
N ALA A 46 7.90 110.85 27.32
CA ALA A 46 6.71 110.02 27.44
C ALA A 46 7.04 108.64 28.02
N GLY A 47 8.10 107.98 27.49
CA GLY A 47 8.58 106.70 27.98
C GLY A 47 9.03 106.75 29.45
N ALA A 48 9.73 107.82 29.84
CA ALA A 48 10.13 108.05 31.22
C ALA A 48 8.94 108.36 32.17
N LYS A 49 7.91 109.06 31.69
CA LYS A 49 6.70 109.40 32.47
C LYS A 49 5.80 108.19 32.73
N ILE A 50 5.65 107.29 31.75
CA ILE A 50 5.01 105.99 31.96
C ILE A 50 5.84 105.13 32.90
N SER A 51 7.17 105.04 32.67
CA SER A 51 8.07 104.21 33.50
C SER A 51 8.14 104.64 34.97
N SER A 52 7.76 105.88 35.28
CA SER A 52 7.69 106.43 36.64
C SER A 52 6.27 106.46 37.22
N GLY A 53 5.27 105.91 36.51
CA GLY A 53 3.87 105.90 36.92
C GLY A 53 3.22 107.28 37.01
N GLN A 54 3.81 108.30 36.37
CA GLN A 54 3.33 109.68 36.42
C GLN A 54 2.31 110.01 35.33
N LEU A 55 2.26 109.22 34.26
CA LEU A 55 1.25 109.24 33.21
C LEU A 55 0.88 107.80 32.85
N ASP A 56 -0.40 107.56 32.57
CA ASP A 56 -0.89 106.28 32.05
C ASP A 56 -0.91 106.25 30.52
N GLY A 57 -0.87 105.06 29.92
CA GLY A 57 -0.78 104.87 28.47
C GLY A 57 -1.93 105.55 27.70
N ALA A 58 -3.16 105.51 28.23
CA ALA A 58 -4.31 106.19 27.63
C ALA A 58 -4.17 107.72 27.63
N VAL A 59 -3.46 108.31 28.61
CA VAL A 59 -3.17 109.75 28.63
C VAL A 59 -2.12 110.08 27.56
N ILE A 60 -1.11 109.23 27.40
CA ILE A 60 -0.04 109.42 26.42
C ILE A 60 -0.57 109.29 24.99
N GLN A 61 -1.47 108.33 24.72
CA GLN A 61 -2.17 108.23 23.43
C GLN A 61 -2.98 109.50 23.13
N SER A 62 -3.71 110.04 24.11
CA SER A 62 -4.41 111.33 23.95
C SER A 62 -3.47 112.52 23.69
N LEU A 63 -2.19 112.46 24.05
CA LEU A 63 -1.20 113.46 23.61
C LEU A 63 -0.72 113.18 22.18
N PHE A 64 -0.55 111.92 21.79
CA PHE A 64 -0.10 111.52 20.46
C PHE A 64 -1.14 111.82 19.38
N ASP A 65 -2.44 111.68 19.67
CA ASP A 65 -3.55 111.97 18.76
C ASP A 65 -3.51 113.41 18.18
N GLY A 66 -3.06 114.37 18.98
CA GLY A 66 -2.91 115.77 18.58
C GLY A 66 -1.50 116.16 18.08
N THR A 67 -0.51 115.26 18.21
CA THR A 67 0.89 115.56 17.92
C THR A 67 1.22 115.33 16.44
N VAL A 68 1.55 116.43 15.75
CA VAL A 68 2.11 116.43 14.39
C VAL A 68 3.61 116.68 14.47
N ALA A 69 4.42 115.98 13.66
CA ALA A 69 5.86 116.22 13.54
C ALA A 69 6.31 116.36 12.09
N THR A 70 7.32 117.20 11.85
CA THR A 70 7.97 117.37 10.54
C THR A 70 9.32 116.68 10.51
N ILE A 71 9.63 116.02 9.38
CA ILE A 71 10.83 115.20 9.20
C ILE A 71 11.61 115.70 7.98
N SER A 72 12.94 115.82 8.12
CA SER A 72 13.84 116.39 7.13
C SER A 72 13.86 115.61 5.81
N GLU A 73 13.91 116.33 4.69
CA GLU A 73 13.76 115.81 3.31
C GLU A 73 14.78 114.72 2.94
N GLU A 74 15.96 114.74 3.55
CA GLU A 74 17.01 113.71 3.41
C GLU A 74 16.52 112.28 3.74
N HIS A 75 15.42 112.14 4.48
CA HIS A 75 14.89 110.86 4.98
C HIS A 75 13.56 110.43 4.31
N PHE A 76 13.17 111.11 3.22
CA PHE A 76 11.90 110.98 2.50
C PHE A 76 11.54 109.55 2.07
N GLY A 77 12.52 108.66 1.87
CA GLY A 77 12.31 107.27 1.43
C GLY A 77 11.52 106.35 2.37
N SER A 78 11.16 106.83 3.58
CA SER A 78 10.53 106.01 4.63
C SER A 78 9.06 106.35 4.96
N LEU A 79 8.52 107.49 4.51
CA LEU A 79 7.17 107.95 4.89
C LEU A 79 6.39 108.58 3.74
N GLN A 80 5.07 108.71 3.90
CA GLN A 80 4.18 109.33 2.90
C GLN A 80 4.11 110.86 3.02
N GLY A 81 5.28 111.51 2.98
CA GLY A 81 5.44 112.97 3.00
C GLY A 81 6.30 113.47 4.15
N ASN A 82 6.53 114.78 4.22
CA ASN A 82 7.40 115.43 5.21
C ASN A 82 6.76 115.53 6.62
N VAL A 83 5.62 114.87 6.85
CA VAL A 83 4.77 114.99 8.04
C VAL A 83 4.46 113.60 8.61
N LEU A 84 4.68 113.45 9.90
CA LEU A 84 4.31 112.28 10.71
C LEU A 84 3.19 112.68 11.67
N LEU A 85 2.06 111.98 11.60
CA LEU A 85 0.98 112.04 12.57
C LEU A 85 1.25 110.97 13.65
N LEU A 86 1.41 111.38 14.91
CA LEU A 86 1.86 110.44 15.94
C LEU A 86 0.75 109.49 16.41
N GLY A 87 -0.51 109.91 16.35
CA GLY A 87 -1.69 109.05 16.58
C GLY A 87 -1.93 107.99 15.49
N ASP A 88 -1.40 108.17 14.28
CA ASP A 88 -1.47 107.14 13.21
C ASP A 88 -0.46 106.00 13.44
N VAL A 89 0.53 106.19 14.33
CA VAL A 89 1.52 105.17 14.65
C VAL A 89 0.90 104.06 15.49
N LYS A 90 1.02 102.83 14.99
CA LYS A 90 0.50 101.60 15.63
C LYS A 90 1.57 100.54 15.85
N THR A 91 2.71 100.64 15.16
CA THR A 91 3.77 99.64 15.25
C THR A 91 5.18 100.22 15.30
N PHE A 92 6.12 99.47 15.86
CA PHE A 92 7.55 99.79 15.85
C PHE A 92 8.39 98.69 15.19
N LEU A 93 9.54 99.08 14.62
CA LEU A 93 10.41 98.19 13.87
C LEU A 93 11.41 97.45 14.76
N ASN A 94 11.53 96.12 14.58
CA ASN A 94 12.60 95.32 15.16
C ASN A 94 13.68 94.99 14.09
N VAL A 95 14.79 95.73 14.12
CA VAL A 95 15.92 95.62 13.18
C VAL A 95 16.54 94.22 13.13
N SER A 96 16.40 93.39 14.17
CA SER A 96 16.90 91.99 14.16
C SER A 96 16.09 91.05 13.24
N LYS A 97 14.82 91.40 12.99
CA LYS A 97 13.87 90.69 12.12
C LYS A 97 13.75 91.34 10.74
N ILE A 98 13.60 92.67 10.69
CA ILE A 98 13.39 93.46 9.45
C ILE A 98 14.39 94.63 9.48
N PRO A 99 15.41 94.67 8.60
CA PRO A 99 16.40 95.75 8.54
C PRO A 99 15.77 97.14 8.35
N SER A 100 16.44 98.17 8.90
CA SER A 100 15.97 99.57 8.93
C SER A 100 15.95 100.27 7.57
N GLU A 101 16.58 99.67 6.56
CA GLU A 101 16.77 100.22 5.21
C GLU A 101 15.66 99.78 4.24
N LEU A 102 14.76 98.88 4.70
CA LEU A 102 13.67 98.34 3.89
C LEU A 102 12.36 99.12 4.11
N PRO A 103 11.48 99.22 3.10
CA PRO A 103 10.18 99.88 3.26
C PRO A 103 9.34 99.27 4.39
N THR A 104 8.63 100.12 5.12
CA THR A 104 7.73 99.75 6.22
C THR A 104 6.39 100.49 6.10
N PRO A 105 5.29 99.96 6.67
CA PRO A 105 3.98 100.60 6.60
C PRO A 105 3.96 102.02 7.17
N HIS A 106 3.09 102.89 6.65
CA HIS A 106 2.95 104.28 7.10
C HIS A 106 2.61 104.42 8.60
N TYR A 107 1.98 103.41 9.21
CA TYR A 107 1.67 103.33 10.64
C TYR A 107 2.83 102.76 11.49
N THR A 108 4.02 102.59 10.91
CA THR A 108 5.24 102.15 11.61
C THR A 108 6.13 103.34 11.90
N ILE A 109 6.50 103.56 13.17
CA ILE A 109 7.45 104.62 13.54
C ILE A 109 8.85 104.31 12.96
N PRO A 110 9.49 105.27 12.26
CA PRO A 110 10.86 105.06 11.76
C PRO A 110 11.84 104.80 12.91
N PHE A 111 12.59 103.70 12.83
CA PHE A 111 13.49 103.24 13.91
C PHE A 111 14.48 104.31 14.41
N ARG A 112 14.88 105.26 13.54
CA ARG A 112 15.71 106.41 13.91
C ARG A 112 15.15 107.25 15.06
N LEU A 113 13.81 107.38 15.15
CA LEU A 113 13.13 108.14 16.21
C LEU A 113 13.00 107.34 17.52
N THR A 114 12.97 106.00 17.45
CA THR A 114 12.82 105.13 18.63
C THR A 114 14.12 104.46 19.08
N ARG A 115 15.25 104.72 18.41
CA ARG A 115 16.53 104.03 18.60
C ARG A 115 17.01 103.97 20.06
N ASN A 116 16.71 105.01 20.84
CA ASN A 116 17.13 105.16 22.22
C ASN A 116 16.06 104.74 23.25
N ILE A 117 14.89 104.24 22.79
CA ILE A 117 13.73 103.93 23.62
C ILE A 117 13.65 102.40 23.83
N PRO A 118 13.68 101.89 25.08
CA PRO A 118 13.52 100.46 25.35
C PRO A 118 12.19 99.90 24.85
N ARG A 119 12.21 98.66 24.34
CA ARG A 119 11.02 97.93 23.83
C ARG A 119 9.79 98.06 24.75
N ALA A 120 9.97 97.87 26.05
CA ALA A 120 8.88 97.92 27.02
C ALA A 120 8.21 99.31 27.14
N GLN A 121 8.90 100.40 26.81
CA GLN A 121 8.30 101.74 26.75
C GLN A 121 7.49 101.94 25.45
N LEU A 122 7.98 101.40 24.32
CA LEU A 122 7.24 101.42 23.04
C LEU A 122 5.95 100.59 23.13
N GLU A 123 6.02 99.41 23.77
CA GLU A 123 4.85 98.57 24.03
C GLU A 123 3.87 99.25 25.02
N ALA A 124 4.38 100.04 25.98
CA ALA A 124 3.55 100.81 26.90
C ALA A 124 2.93 102.09 26.30
N PHE A 125 3.37 102.55 25.11
CA PHE A 125 2.61 103.50 24.29
C PHE A 125 1.39 102.84 23.61
N GLY A 126 1.27 101.51 23.67
CA GLY A 126 0.29 100.73 22.92
C GLY A 126 0.69 100.48 21.46
N TRP A 127 1.99 100.61 21.12
CA TRP A 127 2.51 100.22 19.80
C TRP A 127 2.96 98.76 19.79
N GLU A 128 2.64 98.02 18.74
CA GLU A 128 3.03 96.62 18.59
C GLU A 128 4.33 96.44 17.79
N GLU A 129 5.04 95.33 18.00
CA GLU A 129 6.20 94.99 17.16
C GLU A 129 5.73 94.58 15.75
N LEU A 130 6.24 95.24 14.69
CA LEU A 130 5.88 94.92 13.30
C LEU A 130 6.27 93.47 12.94
N GLN A 131 5.27 92.64 12.65
CA GLN A 131 5.47 91.23 12.29
C GLN A 131 5.67 91.02 10.78
N ILE A 132 6.33 89.91 10.44
CA ILE A 132 6.76 89.58 9.07
C ILE A 132 5.60 89.43 8.07
N VAL A 133 4.43 88.92 8.48
CA VAL A 133 3.29 88.72 7.57
C VAL A 133 2.57 90.04 7.22
N PRO A 134 2.24 90.94 8.18
CA PRO A 134 1.82 92.32 7.87
C PRO A 134 2.82 93.08 6.99
N TRP A 135 4.12 92.97 7.30
CA TRP A 135 5.17 93.60 6.48
C TRP A 135 5.19 93.06 5.04
N LEU A 136 5.08 91.74 4.84
CA LEU A 136 4.99 91.13 3.52
C LEU A 136 3.74 91.57 2.74
N ARG A 137 2.58 91.70 3.40
CA ARG A 137 1.36 92.24 2.77
C ARG A 137 1.60 93.65 2.24
N HIS A 138 2.19 94.52 3.07
CA HIS A 138 2.54 95.88 2.68
C HIS A 138 3.52 95.95 1.48
N LEU A 139 4.59 95.14 1.46
CA LEU A 139 5.50 95.07 0.30
C LEU A 139 4.79 94.62 -0.99
N ILE A 140 3.80 93.73 -0.87
CA ILE A 140 2.99 93.25 -1.99
C ILE A 140 2.01 94.32 -2.47
N GLU A 141 1.41 95.09 -1.56
CA GLU A 141 0.53 96.22 -1.85
C GLU A 141 1.29 97.35 -2.55
N MET A 142 2.50 97.70 -2.07
CA MET A 142 3.42 98.60 -2.77
C MET A 142 3.70 98.13 -4.21
N SER A 143 4.05 96.85 -4.36
CA SER A 143 4.35 96.22 -5.67
C SER A 143 3.13 96.09 -6.58
N GLY A 144 1.91 96.32 -6.09
CA GLY A 144 0.65 96.02 -6.77
C GLY A 144 0.01 97.19 -7.52
N GLY A 145 0.53 98.42 -7.40
CA GLY A 145 -0.02 99.58 -8.11
C GLY A 145 0.23 100.95 -7.45
N GLN A 146 0.81 101.01 -6.25
CA GLN A 146 1.19 102.27 -5.57
C GLN A 146 2.72 102.44 -5.46
N ALA A 147 3.50 101.77 -6.32
CA ALA A 147 4.95 101.84 -6.32
C ALA A 147 5.45 103.24 -6.70
N ARG A 148 6.12 103.94 -5.77
CA ARG A 148 6.74 105.26 -6.01
C ARG A 148 7.98 105.19 -6.92
N SER A 149 8.60 104.02 -7.08
CA SER A 149 9.51 103.70 -8.18
C SER A 149 9.41 102.21 -8.54
N ALA A 150 9.72 101.85 -9.79
CA ALA A 150 9.82 100.48 -10.25
C ALA A 150 10.93 99.67 -9.52
N ASP A 151 11.91 100.37 -8.94
CA ASP A 151 13.06 99.76 -8.25
C ASP A 151 12.69 99.04 -6.95
N GLN A 152 11.57 99.38 -6.30
CA GLN A 152 11.15 98.83 -5.01
C GLN A 152 9.99 97.81 -5.13
N SER A 153 9.94 97.08 -6.24
CA SER A 153 8.90 96.08 -6.52
C SER A 153 9.41 94.65 -6.32
N LEU A 154 8.74 93.89 -5.46
CA LEU A 154 9.03 92.47 -5.16
C LEU A 154 8.69 91.53 -6.33
N THR A 155 7.85 91.97 -7.27
CA THR A 155 7.32 91.15 -8.37
C THR A 155 7.93 91.48 -9.73
N THR A 156 8.68 92.57 -9.85
CA THR A 156 9.32 93.00 -11.12
C THR A 156 10.81 93.26 -11.03
N ASN A 157 11.35 93.72 -9.89
CA ASN A 157 12.79 93.97 -9.76
C ASN A 157 13.52 92.75 -9.12
N PRO A 158 14.43 92.06 -9.85
CA PRO A 158 15.20 90.95 -9.32
C PRO A 158 16.16 91.34 -8.18
N THR A 159 16.70 92.57 -8.15
CA THR A 159 17.64 92.97 -7.08
C THR A 159 16.90 93.22 -5.76
N PHE A 160 15.73 93.86 -5.81
CA PHE A 160 14.88 94.05 -4.64
C PHE A 160 14.33 92.71 -4.11
N ALA A 161 13.88 91.81 -4.99
CA ALA A 161 13.46 90.46 -4.60
C ALA A 161 14.61 89.67 -3.93
N ALA A 162 15.84 89.80 -4.43
CA ALA A 162 17.03 89.18 -3.82
C ALA A 162 17.41 89.78 -2.44
N LEU A 163 16.96 91.00 -2.10
CA LEU A 163 17.10 91.57 -0.75
C LEU A 163 16.00 91.10 0.21
N ILE A 164 14.75 91.01 -0.26
CA ILE A 164 13.59 90.64 0.59
C ILE A 164 13.57 89.13 0.89
N LEU A 165 13.81 88.26 -0.10
CA LEU A 165 13.66 86.80 0.07
C LEU A 165 14.58 86.18 1.15
N PRO A 166 15.84 86.61 1.34
CA PRO A 166 16.67 86.15 2.46
C PRO A 166 16.10 86.51 3.83
N VAL A 167 15.46 87.69 3.99
CA VAL A 167 14.82 88.10 5.26
C VAL A 167 13.66 87.17 5.60
N LEU A 168 12.78 86.91 4.62
CA LEU A 168 11.67 85.96 4.75
C LEU A 168 12.18 84.53 5.04
N SER A 169 13.24 84.10 4.36
CA SER A 169 13.84 82.77 4.53
C SER A 169 14.55 82.58 5.88
N LYS A 170 15.15 83.66 6.43
CA LYS A 170 15.69 83.70 7.79
C LYS A 170 14.57 83.51 8.80
N ALA A 171 13.49 84.30 8.68
CA ALA A 171 12.32 84.26 9.56
C ALA A 171 11.49 82.97 9.46
N TRP A 172 11.50 82.29 8.29
CA TRP A 172 10.64 81.14 8.00
C TRP A 172 10.55 80.12 9.13
N ASP A 173 11.67 79.73 9.73
CA ASP A 173 11.68 78.65 10.72
C ASP A 173 10.93 79.01 12.01
N SER A 174 10.97 80.27 12.45
CA SER A 174 10.31 80.75 13.68
C SER A 174 8.83 81.14 13.50
N LEU A 175 8.30 81.12 12.27
CA LEU A 175 6.88 81.40 12.01
C LEU A 175 5.98 80.22 12.40
N SER A 176 4.76 80.52 12.86
CA SER A 176 3.70 79.53 13.05
C SER A 176 3.26 78.90 11.72
N GLN A 177 2.59 77.74 11.78
CA GLN A 177 2.14 77.05 10.57
C GLN A 177 1.09 77.85 9.76
N SER A 178 0.24 78.63 10.45
CA SER A 178 -0.68 79.57 9.80
C SER A 178 0.06 80.70 9.08
N SER A 179 1.04 81.34 9.74
CA SER A 179 1.88 82.38 9.13
C SER A 179 2.70 81.86 7.94
N LYS A 180 3.18 80.61 8.01
CA LYS A 180 3.83 79.91 6.89
C LYS A 180 2.88 79.73 5.70
N ALA A 181 1.67 79.22 5.95
CA ALA A 181 0.65 79.05 4.92
C ALA A 181 0.27 80.39 4.24
N THR A 182 0.01 81.45 5.03
CA THR A 182 -0.27 82.79 4.51
C THR A 182 0.91 83.38 3.72
N MET A 183 2.16 83.12 4.13
CA MET A 183 3.34 83.56 3.38
C MET A 183 3.44 82.85 2.01
N THR A 184 3.21 81.53 1.96
CA THR A 184 3.14 80.78 0.70
C THR A 184 1.99 81.31 -0.18
N GLU A 185 0.78 81.43 0.35
CA GLU A 185 -0.40 81.98 -0.36
C GLU A 185 -0.14 83.37 -0.97
N LEU A 186 0.60 84.23 -0.27
CA LEU A 186 0.95 85.57 -0.74
C LEU A 186 2.03 85.56 -1.84
N LEU A 187 3.00 84.65 -1.80
CA LEU A 187 4.15 84.62 -2.72
C LEU A 187 3.91 83.75 -3.97
N THR A 188 3.31 82.58 -3.81
CA THR A 188 3.10 81.56 -4.85
C THR A 188 2.38 82.04 -6.12
N PRO A 189 1.34 82.89 -6.10
CA PRO A 189 0.71 83.38 -7.33
C PRO A 189 1.50 84.48 -8.06
N ARG A 190 2.59 85.00 -7.48
CA ARG A 190 3.30 86.21 -7.94
C ARG A 190 4.69 85.90 -8.49
N THR A 191 5.18 86.73 -9.40
CA THR A 191 6.48 86.60 -10.08
C THR A 191 7.65 87.04 -9.19
N VAL A 192 7.86 86.35 -8.07
CA VAL A 192 8.81 86.77 -7.01
C VAL A 192 10.21 86.14 -7.12
N ILE A 193 10.42 85.14 -7.99
CA ILE A 193 11.69 84.41 -8.07
C ILE A 193 12.54 84.90 -9.25
N PRO A 194 13.76 85.43 -9.03
CA PRO A 194 14.72 85.71 -10.10
C PRO A 194 15.27 84.42 -10.73
N THR A 195 15.25 84.35 -12.06
CA THR A 195 15.80 83.24 -12.83
C THR A 195 16.64 83.73 -14.02
N LYS A 196 17.35 82.81 -14.69
CA LYS A 196 18.02 83.05 -15.98
C LYS A 196 17.09 83.68 -17.04
N LEU A 197 15.78 83.42 -16.96
CA LEU A 197 14.76 83.86 -17.93
C LEU A 197 13.78 84.88 -17.32
N GLY A 198 14.33 85.79 -16.50
CA GLY A 198 13.60 86.87 -15.83
C GLY A 198 12.94 86.45 -14.51
N MET A 199 12.07 87.32 -14.00
CA MET A 199 11.24 87.03 -12.82
C MET A 199 10.16 86.00 -13.16
N ARG A 200 9.98 84.99 -12.31
CA ARG A 200 9.03 83.88 -12.48
C ARG A 200 8.25 83.60 -11.21
N LYS A 201 7.11 82.93 -11.35
CA LYS A 201 6.40 82.36 -10.18
C LYS A 201 7.23 81.20 -9.60
N PRO A 202 7.11 80.89 -8.29
CA PRO A 202 7.83 79.76 -7.70
C PRO A 202 7.69 78.44 -8.46
N GLN A 203 6.48 78.04 -8.85
CA GLN A 203 6.23 76.78 -9.60
C GLN A 203 6.76 76.80 -11.03
N GLU A 204 7.04 77.98 -11.59
CA GLU A 204 7.64 78.16 -12.92
C GLU A 204 9.17 78.14 -12.87
N ALA A 205 9.79 78.09 -11.67
CA ALA A 205 11.24 78.20 -11.49
C ALA A 205 11.88 76.87 -11.03
N TYR A 206 13.13 76.64 -11.46
CA TYR A 206 13.89 75.41 -11.17
C TYR A 206 15.15 75.67 -10.33
N PHE A 207 15.50 74.72 -9.46
CA PHE A 207 16.78 74.73 -8.75
C PHE A 207 17.98 74.54 -9.70
N ALA A 208 19.16 75.04 -9.31
CA ALA A 208 20.40 74.96 -10.10
C ALA A 208 20.97 73.54 -10.30
N SER A 209 20.37 72.53 -9.64
CA SER A 209 20.58 71.11 -9.93
C SER A 209 20.00 70.68 -11.29
N VAL A 210 18.98 71.36 -11.79
CA VAL A 210 18.28 71.00 -13.02
C VAL A 210 19.07 71.48 -14.25
N LYS A 211 19.78 70.54 -14.88
CA LYS A 211 20.64 70.77 -16.06
C LYS A 211 20.19 70.01 -17.32
N LEU A 212 18.93 69.58 -17.38
CA LEU A 212 18.42 68.75 -18.50
C LEU A 212 18.28 69.54 -19.82
N PHE A 213 17.88 70.81 -19.74
CA PHE A 213 17.81 71.69 -20.90
C PHE A 213 18.36 73.07 -20.51
N ASP A 214 19.14 73.68 -21.41
CA ASP A 214 19.76 75.00 -21.18
C ASP A 214 18.75 76.16 -21.18
N ASP A 215 17.55 75.94 -21.74
CA ASP A 215 16.46 76.90 -21.89
C ASP A 215 15.48 76.93 -20.69
N LEU A 216 15.88 76.38 -19.53
CA LEU A 216 15.05 76.38 -18.33
C LEU A 216 15.21 77.66 -17.48
N PRO A 217 14.11 78.17 -16.87
CA PRO A 217 14.14 79.25 -15.88
C PRO A 217 14.74 78.78 -14.54
N VAL A 218 16.05 78.56 -14.54
CA VAL A 218 16.84 78.19 -13.37
C VAL A 218 17.10 79.42 -12.49
N ILE A 219 16.98 79.29 -11.17
CA ILE A 219 17.19 80.37 -10.19
C ILE A 219 18.58 81.02 -10.32
N THR A 220 18.61 82.35 -10.18
CA THR A 220 19.81 83.18 -10.15
C THR A 220 19.73 84.20 -8.99
N GLY A 221 20.88 84.76 -8.57
CA GLY A 221 20.94 85.88 -7.61
C GLY A 221 20.59 85.60 -6.14
N LEU A 222 19.80 84.56 -5.83
CA LEU A 222 19.28 84.28 -4.48
C LEU A 222 20.29 83.65 -3.51
N GLN A 223 21.40 84.34 -3.22
CA GLN A 223 22.31 83.92 -2.14
C GLN A 223 21.68 84.13 -0.75
N GLY A 224 21.98 83.23 0.20
CA GLY A 224 21.45 83.27 1.56
C GLY A 224 20.01 82.75 1.74
N VAL A 225 19.31 82.38 0.67
CA VAL A 225 17.96 81.79 0.73
C VAL A 225 18.03 80.27 0.97
N LYS A 226 17.31 79.75 1.97
CA LYS A 226 17.30 78.32 2.31
C LYS A 226 16.48 77.51 1.30
N GLU A 227 16.98 76.38 0.80
CA GLU A 227 16.23 75.52 -0.15
C GLU A 227 14.85 75.13 0.34
N LYS A 228 14.71 74.76 1.63
CA LYS A 228 13.43 74.35 2.23
C LYS A 228 12.35 75.43 2.19
N PHE A 229 12.73 76.71 2.12
CA PHE A 229 11.79 77.81 1.92
C PHE A 229 11.35 77.89 0.45
N LEU A 230 12.30 77.86 -0.49
CA LEU A 230 12.00 77.86 -1.94
C LEU A 230 11.12 76.67 -2.35
N ALA A 231 11.41 75.47 -1.82
CA ALA A 231 10.58 74.29 -2.02
C ALA A 231 9.16 74.47 -1.45
N ALA A 232 9.02 75.10 -0.27
CA ALA A 232 7.71 75.39 0.34
C ALA A 232 6.92 76.52 -0.36
N LEU A 233 7.55 77.29 -1.25
CA LEU A 233 6.85 78.19 -2.18
C LEU A 233 6.42 77.50 -3.47
N GLY A 234 7.02 76.34 -3.80
CA GLY A 234 6.73 75.54 -5.00
C GLY A 234 7.86 75.43 -6.02
N VAL A 235 9.08 75.91 -5.72
CA VAL A 235 10.24 75.81 -6.64
C VAL A 235 10.60 74.35 -6.90
N ARG A 236 10.83 74.02 -8.18
CA ARG A 236 10.91 72.63 -8.65
C ARG A 236 12.33 72.08 -8.68
N LYS A 237 12.51 70.89 -8.08
CA LYS A 237 13.76 70.10 -8.14
C LYS A 237 13.86 69.21 -9.38
N THR A 238 12.74 68.99 -10.06
CA THR A 238 12.59 68.12 -11.24
C THR A 238 11.88 68.86 -12.37
N VAL A 239 12.16 68.48 -13.62
CA VAL A 239 11.37 68.94 -14.78
C VAL A 239 10.10 68.10 -14.85
N GLU A 240 8.97 68.71 -15.20
CA GLU A 240 7.72 67.97 -15.47
C GLU A 240 7.93 66.93 -16.57
N LEU A 241 7.52 65.69 -16.30
CA LEU A 241 7.62 64.61 -17.28
C LEU A 241 6.76 64.86 -18.52
N THR A 242 5.67 65.63 -18.44
CA THR A 242 4.93 66.11 -19.62
C THR A 242 5.85 66.86 -20.60
N VAL A 243 6.60 67.86 -20.12
CA VAL A 243 7.53 68.65 -20.95
C VAL A 243 8.66 67.79 -21.52
N VAL A 244 9.12 66.80 -20.75
CA VAL A 244 10.12 65.83 -21.20
C VAL A 244 9.55 64.94 -22.31
N PHE A 245 8.35 64.39 -22.15
CA PHE A 245 7.70 63.55 -23.16
C PHE A 245 7.35 64.34 -24.43
N GLU A 246 6.81 65.56 -24.33
CA GLU A 246 6.50 66.40 -25.49
C GLU A 246 7.76 66.71 -26.32
N ARG A 247 8.88 67.06 -25.66
CA ARG A 247 10.16 67.30 -26.33
C ARG A 247 10.79 66.05 -26.94
N LEU A 248 10.53 64.86 -26.38
CA LEU A 248 10.96 63.57 -26.94
C LEU A 248 10.10 63.13 -28.12
N LEU A 249 8.78 63.31 -28.04
CA LEU A 249 7.83 62.87 -29.06
C LEU A 249 7.78 63.83 -30.26
N ALA A 250 7.93 65.14 -30.07
CA ALA A 250 8.01 66.10 -31.18
C ALA A 250 9.20 65.84 -32.12
N ARG A 251 10.25 65.15 -31.65
CA ARG A 251 11.40 64.72 -32.46
C ARG A 251 11.10 63.56 -33.40
N SER A 252 10.06 62.75 -33.19
CA SER A 252 9.77 61.60 -34.07
C SER A 252 9.01 61.99 -35.35
N THR A 253 8.45 63.20 -35.39
CA THR A 253 7.58 63.68 -36.48
C THR A 253 8.24 64.64 -37.48
N SER A 254 9.45 65.14 -37.21
CA SER A 254 10.12 66.14 -38.06
C SER A 254 11.41 65.60 -38.70
N LEU A 255 11.29 65.09 -39.93
CA LEU A 255 12.43 64.82 -40.80
C LEU A 255 13.13 66.14 -41.23
N GLU A 256 14.39 66.03 -41.67
CA GLU A 256 15.26 67.06 -42.31
C GLU A 256 16.35 67.80 -41.50
N LYS A 257 16.43 67.74 -40.16
CA LYS A 257 17.55 68.39 -39.40
C LYS A 257 18.28 67.49 -38.39
N MET A 258 18.79 66.35 -38.85
CA MET A 258 19.79 65.57 -38.12
C MET A 258 21.21 66.17 -38.26
N SER A 259 21.50 67.25 -37.53
CA SER A 259 22.87 67.79 -37.40
C SER A 259 23.16 68.46 -36.06
N GLU A 260 22.18 69.08 -35.39
CA GLU A 260 22.39 69.79 -34.12
C GLU A 260 21.41 69.34 -33.01
N SER A 261 21.68 68.18 -32.38
CA SER A 261 20.83 67.70 -31.27
C SER A 261 21.54 66.75 -30.29
N LYS A 262 22.18 67.32 -29.27
CA LYS A 262 23.18 66.69 -28.37
C LYS A 262 22.64 65.72 -27.29
N TRP A 263 21.47 65.09 -27.47
CA TRP A 263 20.82 64.31 -26.40
C TRP A 263 20.16 63.01 -26.92
N SER A 264 20.51 61.88 -26.32
CA SER A 264 20.00 60.53 -26.63
C SER A 264 19.01 60.00 -25.58
N HIS A 265 18.39 58.84 -25.83
CA HIS A 265 17.55 58.15 -24.85
C HIS A 265 18.35 57.67 -23.61
N VAL A 266 19.67 57.44 -23.74
CA VAL A 266 20.52 57.08 -22.60
C VAL A 266 20.71 58.26 -21.66
N ASP A 267 20.83 59.47 -22.21
CA ASP A 267 21.02 60.69 -21.42
C ASP A 267 19.74 61.08 -20.66
N LEU A 268 18.57 60.80 -21.27
CA LEU A 268 17.27 60.83 -20.58
C LEU A 268 17.25 59.86 -19.39
N ILE A 269 17.60 58.58 -19.60
CA ILE A 269 17.62 57.58 -18.51
C ILE A 269 18.61 58.00 -17.40
N ARG A 270 19.80 58.52 -17.75
CA ARG A 270 20.77 59.03 -16.79
C ARG A 270 20.26 60.25 -16.00
N TYR A 271 19.47 61.12 -16.62
CA TYR A 271 18.76 62.19 -15.89
C TYR A 271 17.72 61.62 -14.92
N LEU A 272 16.82 60.74 -15.39
CA LEU A 272 15.77 60.15 -14.56
C LEU A 272 16.32 59.32 -13.38
N VAL A 273 17.49 58.70 -13.55
CA VAL A 273 18.28 58.08 -12.47
C VAL A 273 18.74 59.11 -11.44
N SER A 274 19.30 60.24 -11.87
CA SER A 274 19.87 61.24 -10.95
C SER A 274 18.81 62.01 -10.15
N VAL A 275 17.58 62.12 -10.66
CA VAL A 275 16.43 62.71 -9.92
C VAL A 275 15.44 61.69 -9.36
N ARG A 276 15.75 60.38 -9.40
CA ARG A 276 14.82 59.26 -9.09
C ARG A 276 13.98 59.43 -7.83
N ASN A 277 14.54 60.03 -6.77
CA ASN A 277 13.86 60.17 -5.47
C ASN A 277 12.89 61.37 -5.42
N ASP A 278 12.98 62.30 -6.38
CA ASP A 278 12.14 63.50 -6.50
C ASP A 278 11.04 63.35 -7.59
N ILE A 279 10.85 62.15 -8.15
CA ILE A 279 9.80 61.85 -9.14
C ILE A 279 8.51 61.36 -8.43
N PRO A 280 7.33 61.96 -8.71
CA PRO A 280 6.06 61.47 -8.17
C PRO A 280 5.69 60.05 -8.61
N SER A 281 4.94 59.32 -7.78
CA SER A 281 4.50 57.94 -8.05
C SER A 281 3.59 57.79 -9.27
N GLU A 282 2.73 58.78 -9.52
CA GLU A 282 1.88 58.86 -10.72
C GLU A 282 2.73 58.98 -11.99
N ASP A 283 3.77 59.82 -11.94
CA ASP A 283 4.70 60.07 -13.03
C ASP A 283 5.62 58.86 -13.31
N ILE A 284 6.04 58.13 -12.26
CA ILE A 284 6.69 56.80 -12.41
C ILE A 284 5.74 55.81 -13.11
N THR A 285 4.45 55.85 -12.79
CA THR A 285 3.44 54.98 -13.42
C THR A 285 3.22 55.37 -14.89
N ARG A 286 3.28 56.66 -15.22
CA ARG A 286 3.26 57.17 -16.60
C ARG A 286 4.51 56.78 -17.38
N LEU A 287 5.69 56.88 -16.78
CA LEU A 287 6.98 56.44 -17.37
C LEU A 287 6.97 54.96 -17.77
N ARG A 288 6.44 54.08 -16.91
CA ARG A 288 6.32 52.64 -17.22
C ARG A 288 5.43 52.35 -18.44
N ASN A 289 4.39 53.15 -18.66
CA ASN A 289 3.41 52.94 -19.71
C ASN A 289 3.71 53.67 -21.03
N THR A 290 4.66 54.62 -21.01
CA THR A 290 5.04 55.42 -22.18
C THR A 290 6.12 54.71 -22.99
N ALA A 291 6.03 54.77 -24.32
CA ALA A 291 7.06 54.24 -25.21
C ALA A 291 8.24 55.23 -25.29
N ILE A 292 9.39 54.86 -24.72
CA ILE A 292 10.56 55.76 -24.55
C ILE A 292 11.89 55.19 -25.06
N CYS A 293 11.95 53.88 -25.36
CA CYS A 293 13.18 53.20 -25.75
C CYS A 293 13.07 52.57 -27.15
N PRO A 294 14.10 52.67 -28.01
CA PRO A 294 14.15 51.94 -29.27
C PRO A 294 14.53 50.46 -29.05
N ALA A 295 14.14 49.61 -29.99
CA ALA A 295 14.62 48.24 -30.09
C ALA A 295 15.83 48.14 -31.05
N GLU A 296 16.63 47.08 -30.94
CA GLU A 296 17.65 46.74 -31.95
C GLU A 296 16.98 46.33 -33.27
N GLU A 297 17.51 46.81 -34.40
CA GLU A 297 17.01 46.43 -35.72
C GLU A 297 17.39 44.98 -36.06
N ARG A 298 16.51 44.30 -36.78
CA ARG A 298 16.77 42.98 -37.39
C ARG A 298 17.28 43.19 -38.80
N SER A 299 18.30 42.42 -39.18
CA SER A 299 19.09 42.59 -40.41
C SER A 299 18.29 42.64 -41.72
N ASP A 300 17.09 42.08 -41.73
CA ASP A 300 16.36 41.75 -42.96
C ASP A 300 15.36 42.84 -43.43
N VAL A 301 15.18 43.93 -42.66
CA VAL A 301 14.25 45.02 -43.01
C VAL A 301 15.02 46.31 -43.31
N LYS A 302 15.28 46.56 -44.60
CA LYS A 302 15.86 47.83 -45.10
C LYS A 302 14.84 48.99 -45.10
N GLN A 303 14.22 49.28 -43.96
CA GLN A 303 13.42 50.49 -43.72
C GLN A 303 13.45 50.80 -42.21
N GLY A 304 14.11 51.91 -41.86
CA GLY A 304 14.44 52.23 -40.47
C GLY A 304 13.21 52.43 -39.59
N THR A 305 12.97 51.53 -38.63
CA THR A 305 11.78 51.62 -37.77
C THR A 305 12.07 52.47 -36.54
N THR A 306 11.78 53.77 -36.63
CA THR A 306 11.81 54.75 -35.51
C THR A 306 10.73 54.50 -34.45
N LYS A 307 10.30 53.25 -34.27
CA LYS A 307 9.28 52.83 -33.32
C LYS A 307 9.88 52.72 -31.93
N LEU A 308 9.44 53.59 -31.03
CA LEU A 308 9.66 53.43 -29.60
C LEU A 308 8.77 52.32 -29.04
N TYR A 309 9.28 51.62 -28.04
CA TYR A 309 8.61 50.57 -27.27
C TYR A 309 8.52 50.99 -25.79
N LYS A 310 7.56 50.43 -25.05
CA LYS A 310 7.56 50.54 -23.60
C LYS A 310 8.73 49.75 -23.04
N VAL A 311 9.27 50.18 -21.89
CA VAL A 311 10.38 49.46 -21.24
C VAL A 311 9.99 48.01 -20.89
N SER A 312 8.71 47.78 -20.55
CA SER A 312 8.14 46.45 -20.32
C SER A 312 7.98 45.55 -21.55
N GLU A 313 8.11 46.10 -22.76
CA GLU A 313 8.02 45.36 -24.03
C GLU A 313 9.40 44.93 -24.55
N LEU A 314 10.48 45.42 -23.91
CA LEU A 314 11.87 45.20 -24.29
C LEU A 314 12.59 44.22 -23.36
N PHE A 315 13.61 43.57 -23.91
CA PHE A 315 14.51 42.67 -23.20
C PHE A 315 15.93 43.24 -23.07
N GLU A 316 16.68 42.78 -22.06
CA GLU A 316 18.08 43.15 -21.88
C GLU A 316 18.96 42.74 -23.08
N PRO A 317 19.99 43.53 -23.46
CA PRO A 317 20.89 43.23 -24.58
C PRO A 317 21.88 42.10 -24.28
N LYS A 318 21.36 40.87 -24.28
CA LYS A 318 22.08 39.60 -24.14
C LYS A 318 22.09 38.85 -25.47
N GLY A 319 23.22 38.21 -25.80
CA GLY A 319 23.35 37.41 -27.02
C GLY A 319 22.31 36.29 -27.13
N GLU A 320 22.05 35.58 -26.03
CA GLU A 320 21.04 34.52 -25.95
C GLU A 320 19.62 35.02 -26.29
N LEU A 321 19.23 36.20 -25.78
CA LEU A 321 17.90 36.77 -26.04
C LEU A 321 17.75 37.27 -27.47
N ARG A 322 18.85 37.77 -28.07
CA ARG A 322 18.90 38.15 -29.48
C ARG A 322 18.74 36.92 -30.38
N ALA A 323 19.41 35.80 -30.04
CA ALA A 323 19.27 34.53 -30.74
C ALA A 323 17.86 33.92 -30.66
N LEU A 324 17.13 34.14 -29.55
CA LEU A 324 15.70 33.79 -29.44
C LEU A 324 14.76 34.66 -30.31
N GLY A 325 15.28 35.66 -31.03
CA GLY A 325 14.45 36.56 -31.86
C GLY A 325 13.50 37.44 -31.05
N LEU A 326 13.90 37.87 -29.84
CA LEU A 326 13.13 38.76 -28.97
C LEU A 326 13.41 40.25 -29.28
N PRO A 327 12.51 41.19 -28.91
CA PRO A 327 12.74 42.63 -29.03
C PRO A 327 13.75 43.13 -27.98
N ILE A 328 15.02 43.28 -28.39
CA ILE A 328 16.11 43.73 -27.52
C ILE A 328 16.15 45.25 -27.41
N LEU A 329 16.40 45.79 -26.21
CA LEU A 329 16.70 47.21 -26.00
C LEU A 329 17.98 47.62 -26.77
N HIS A 330 17.86 48.56 -27.70
CA HIS A 330 19.03 49.17 -28.34
C HIS A 330 19.72 50.13 -27.37
N TRP A 331 20.90 49.72 -26.88
CA TRP A 331 21.72 50.52 -25.95
C TRP A 331 23.07 50.85 -26.60
N PRO A 332 23.41 52.13 -26.85
CA PRO A 332 24.69 52.51 -27.45
C PRO A 332 25.85 52.29 -26.47
N GLY A 333 26.70 51.31 -26.76
CA GLY A 333 27.86 50.91 -25.95
C GLY A 333 27.60 49.69 -25.07
N LEU A 334 28.51 49.40 -24.13
CA LEU A 334 28.37 48.26 -23.24
C LEU A 334 27.27 48.50 -22.19
N TYR A 335 26.19 47.72 -22.28
CA TYR A 335 25.16 47.67 -21.24
C TYR A 335 25.67 46.87 -20.02
N VAL A 336 25.67 47.50 -18.85
CA VAL A 336 26.14 46.90 -17.59
C VAL A 336 24.96 46.69 -16.65
N PRO A 337 24.50 45.44 -16.39
CA PRO A 337 23.30 45.18 -15.58
C PRO A 337 23.36 45.69 -14.13
N SER A 338 24.55 45.92 -13.59
CA SER A 338 24.76 46.48 -12.24
C SER A 338 24.74 48.02 -12.18
N SER A 339 24.67 48.71 -13.33
CA SER A 339 24.59 50.17 -13.41
C SER A 339 23.32 50.74 -12.80
N ALA A 340 23.33 52.04 -12.46
CA ALA A 340 22.15 52.71 -11.93
C ALA A 340 21.06 52.84 -13.01
N GLU A 341 21.48 53.06 -14.26
CA GLU A 341 20.65 53.07 -15.46
C GLU A 341 19.96 51.72 -15.71
N ALA A 342 20.70 50.60 -15.69
CA ALA A 342 20.12 49.27 -15.83
C ALA A 342 19.10 48.97 -14.73
N ARG A 343 19.46 49.21 -13.46
CA ARG A 343 18.54 49.03 -12.31
C ARG A 343 17.28 49.89 -12.42
N PHE A 344 17.38 51.10 -12.97
CA PHE A 344 16.23 51.97 -13.21
C PHE A 344 15.37 51.47 -14.38
N LEU A 345 15.96 50.95 -15.45
CA LEU A 345 15.23 50.30 -16.54
C LEU A 345 14.51 49.03 -16.06
N THR A 346 15.15 48.18 -15.25
CA THR A 346 14.47 47.03 -14.60
C THR A 346 13.30 47.50 -13.71
N PHE A 347 13.48 48.61 -12.97
CA PHE A 347 12.40 49.23 -12.18
C PHE A 347 11.27 49.83 -13.04
N LEU A 348 11.55 50.24 -14.28
CA LEU A 348 10.54 50.61 -15.28
C LEU A 348 9.93 49.40 -16.02
N GLY A 349 10.47 48.19 -15.82
CA GLY A 349 9.92 46.94 -16.34
C GLY A 349 10.78 46.17 -17.35
N LEU A 350 12.02 46.60 -17.62
CA LEU A 350 12.91 45.94 -18.59
C LEU A 350 13.10 44.46 -18.24
N ARG A 351 12.90 43.59 -19.23
CA ARG A 351 12.76 42.15 -19.00
C ARG A 351 14.11 41.43 -19.11
N PRO A 352 14.62 40.81 -18.03
CA PRO A 352 15.91 40.11 -18.07
C PRO A 352 15.85 38.74 -18.77
N PHE A 353 14.64 38.21 -19.02
CA PHE A 353 14.36 36.94 -19.68
C PHE A 353 12.89 36.82 -20.16
N PRO A 354 12.58 35.98 -21.17
CA PRO A 354 11.22 35.69 -21.63
C PRO A 354 10.42 34.85 -20.63
N SER A 355 9.10 34.87 -20.76
CA SER A 355 8.18 34.00 -20.03
C SER A 355 8.04 32.63 -20.68
N VAL A 356 7.56 31.64 -19.92
CA VAL A 356 7.36 30.27 -20.44
C VAL A 356 6.37 30.22 -21.62
N PRO A 357 5.22 30.93 -21.62
CA PRO A 357 4.34 31.00 -22.79
C PRO A 357 5.00 31.57 -24.06
N GLU A 358 5.90 32.55 -23.93
CA GLU A 358 6.65 33.09 -25.08
C GLU A 358 7.67 32.08 -25.60
N LEU A 359 8.40 31.41 -24.71
CA LEU A 359 9.34 30.34 -25.09
C LEU A 359 8.63 29.17 -25.79
N VAL A 360 7.51 28.69 -25.24
CA VAL A 360 6.65 27.67 -25.87
C VAL A 360 6.13 28.16 -27.22
N GLY A 361 5.75 29.43 -27.34
CA GLY A 361 5.31 30.06 -28.59
C GLY A 361 6.42 30.25 -29.64
N ILE A 362 7.69 30.34 -29.22
CA ILE A 362 8.87 30.32 -30.10
C ILE A 362 9.13 28.88 -30.56
N MET A 363 9.21 27.92 -29.63
CA MET A 363 9.41 26.49 -29.92
C MET A 363 8.38 25.96 -30.93
N ALA A 364 7.09 26.19 -30.68
CA ALA A 364 6.00 25.70 -31.53
C ALA A 364 6.04 26.26 -32.98
N LYS A 365 6.63 27.44 -33.18
CA LYS A 365 6.83 28.02 -34.53
C LYS A 365 8.13 27.52 -35.16
N ALA A 366 9.22 27.56 -34.40
CA ALA A 366 10.55 27.16 -34.83
C ALA A 366 10.59 25.69 -35.28
N ALA A 367 9.85 24.79 -34.63
CA ALA A 367 9.71 23.38 -35.06
C ALA A 367 9.19 23.19 -36.50
N VAL A 368 8.56 24.21 -37.10
CA VAL A 368 8.10 24.22 -38.49
C VAL A 368 9.00 25.07 -39.40
N THR A 369 9.56 26.18 -38.90
CA THR A 369 10.30 27.16 -39.73
C THR A 369 11.83 27.09 -39.63
N ASP A 370 12.36 26.71 -38.47
CA ASP A 370 13.80 26.71 -38.15
C ASP A 370 14.11 25.72 -37.01
N PRO A 371 14.54 24.49 -37.33
CA PRO A 371 14.96 23.49 -36.35
C PRO A 371 16.10 23.95 -35.43
N THR A 372 16.98 24.86 -35.88
CA THR A 372 18.13 25.31 -35.08
C THR A 372 17.69 26.27 -33.97
N LEU A 373 16.77 27.19 -34.30
CA LEU A 373 16.09 28.03 -33.29
C LEU A 373 15.23 27.19 -32.33
N TYR A 374 14.66 26.07 -32.79
CA TYR A 374 13.91 25.14 -31.93
C TYR A 374 14.80 24.52 -30.85
N ASP A 375 15.86 23.80 -31.23
CA ASP A 375 16.75 23.14 -30.25
C ASP A 375 17.52 24.19 -29.42
N PHE A 376 17.79 25.39 -29.93
CA PHE A 376 18.32 26.51 -29.14
C PHE A 376 17.34 27.01 -28.08
N ALA A 377 16.07 27.26 -28.43
CA ALA A 377 15.05 27.68 -27.47
C ALA A 377 14.77 26.61 -26.40
N LEU A 378 14.78 25.33 -26.80
CA LEU A 378 14.68 24.17 -25.92
C LEU A 378 15.85 24.13 -24.92
N THR A 379 17.08 24.26 -25.42
CA THR A 379 18.30 24.29 -24.60
C THR A 379 18.32 25.49 -23.64
N TYR A 380 17.91 26.67 -24.10
CA TYR A 380 17.80 27.88 -23.28
C TYR A 380 16.82 27.69 -22.11
N PHE A 381 15.65 27.09 -22.35
CA PHE A 381 14.68 26.77 -21.30
C PHE A 381 15.26 25.75 -20.31
N ILE A 382 15.90 24.68 -20.80
CA ILE A 382 16.52 23.63 -19.97
C ILE A 382 17.61 24.20 -19.06
N ALA A 383 18.50 25.05 -19.60
CA ALA A 383 19.62 25.63 -18.87
C ALA A 383 19.16 26.66 -17.83
N ASN A 384 18.25 27.55 -18.20
CA ASN A 384 17.82 28.66 -17.34
C ASN A 384 16.57 28.37 -16.49
N HIS A 385 16.05 27.14 -16.51
CA HIS A 385 14.84 26.70 -15.80
C HIS A 385 14.72 27.19 -14.35
N TYR A 386 15.79 27.06 -13.57
CA TYR A 386 15.82 27.50 -12.17
C TYR A 386 16.26 28.96 -12.04
N ASN A 387 17.28 29.39 -12.79
CA ASN A 387 17.84 30.75 -12.76
C ASN A 387 16.77 31.83 -13.05
N ASN A 388 15.92 31.59 -14.05
CA ASN A 388 14.84 32.49 -14.46
C ASN A 388 13.50 32.17 -13.76
N GLY A 389 13.48 31.20 -12.84
CA GLY A 389 12.30 30.82 -12.05
C GLY A 389 11.17 30.15 -12.84
N TYR A 390 11.43 29.58 -14.02
CA TYR A 390 10.43 28.90 -14.85
C TYR A 390 9.71 27.75 -14.14
N ALA A 391 10.40 27.13 -13.17
CA ALA A 391 9.81 26.13 -12.25
C ALA A 391 8.53 26.59 -11.50
N LYS A 392 8.24 27.90 -11.45
CA LYS A 392 7.03 28.46 -10.83
C LYS A 392 5.80 28.47 -11.75
N PHE A 393 5.98 28.19 -13.04
CA PHE A 393 4.90 28.16 -14.02
C PHE A 393 4.44 26.71 -14.26
N ASP A 394 3.14 26.43 -14.17
CA ASP A 394 2.61 25.11 -14.54
C ASP A 394 2.67 24.92 -16.06
N ILE A 395 3.80 24.39 -16.53
CA ILE A 395 3.99 24.04 -17.94
C ILE A 395 3.04 22.93 -18.41
N ARG A 396 2.43 22.15 -17.50
CA ARG A 396 1.36 21.17 -17.83
C ARG A 396 0.02 21.84 -18.14
N SER A 397 -0.10 23.15 -17.96
CA SER A 397 -1.24 23.95 -18.44
C SER A 397 -1.10 24.41 -19.91
N ALA A 398 0.08 24.24 -20.52
CA ALA A 398 0.35 24.67 -21.89
C ALA A 398 -0.52 23.91 -22.92
N GLN A 399 -1.38 24.65 -23.63
CA GLN A 399 -2.26 24.11 -24.67
C GLN A 399 -1.55 23.96 -26.03
N THR A 400 -0.51 24.77 -26.28
CA THR A 400 0.28 24.72 -27.52
C THR A 400 1.18 23.48 -27.53
N PRO A 401 1.13 22.62 -28.56
CA PRO A 401 2.12 21.55 -28.74
C PRO A 401 3.52 22.13 -28.94
N PHE A 402 4.53 21.62 -28.22
CA PHE A 402 5.92 22.07 -28.34
C PHE A 402 6.98 21.00 -28.06
N LEU A 403 6.61 19.85 -27.50
CA LEU A 403 7.54 18.77 -27.16
C LEU A 403 7.73 17.79 -28.31
N PRO A 404 8.97 17.31 -28.58
CA PRO A 404 9.25 16.40 -29.67
C PRO A 404 9.12 14.94 -29.23
N LEU A 405 8.73 14.08 -30.17
CA LEU A 405 8.48 12.66 -29.91
C LEU A 405 9.64 11.77 -30.36
N GLN A 406 9.80 10.62 -29.68
CA GLN A 406 10.77 9.59 -30.06
C GLN A 406 10.39 8.97 -31.42
N GLY A 407 11.36 8.87 -32.32
CA GLY A 407 11.19 8.26 -33.65
C GLY A 407 10.31 9.06 -34.63
N GLN A 408 9.95 10.31 -34.33
CA GLN A 408 9.06 11.13 -35.15
C GLN A 408 9.68 12.51 -35.40
N GLY A 409 9.45 13.09 -36.59
CA GLY A 409 10.04 14.37 -36.98
C GLY A 409 9.42 15.58 -36.24
N LEU A 410 10.20 16.66 -36.15
CA LEU A 410 9.81 17.93 -35.50
C LEU A 410 8.42 18.51 -35.84
N PRO A 411 7.85 18.40 -37.07
CA PRO A 411 6.49 18.91 -37.30
C PRO A 411 5.39 18.22 -36.49
N LYS A 412 5.64 17.07 -35.85
CA LYS A 412 4.66 16.39 -34.99
C LYS A 412 5.01 16.55 -33.51
N LEU A 413 4.76 17.75 -33.00
CA LEU A 413 4.88 18.10 -31.59
C LEU A 413 3.65 17.68 -30.76
N VAL A 414 3.81 17.58 -29.44
CA VAL A 414 2.70 17.38 -28.48
C VAL A 414 2.77 18.32 -27.27
N THR A 415 1.70 18.35 -26.48
CA THR A 415 1.64 19.00 -25.17
C THR A 415 2.15 18.06 -24.06
N PRO A 416 2.62 18.57 -22.90
CA PRO A 416 3.16 17.74 -21.80
C PRO A 416 2.20 16.72 -21.17
N ARG A 417 0.90 16.77 -21.48
CA ARG A 417 -0.10 15.79 -21.03
C ARG A 417 -0.22 14.59 -21.96
N ASN A 418 0.33 14.69 -23.17
CA ASN A 418 0.14 13.72 -24.25
C ASN A 418 1.44 12.98 -24.60
N CYS A 419 2.50 13.15 -23.81
CA CYS A 419 3.73 12.34 -23.87
C CYS A 419 4.21 11.91 -22.48
N TYR A 420 5.03 10.86 -22.49
CA TYR A 420 5.55 10.15 -21.33
C TYR A 420 7.03 9.79 -21.54
N THR A 421 7.74 9.32 -20.51
CA THR A 421 9.13 8.82 -20.67
C THR A 421 9.26 7.30 -20.67
N HIS A 422 8.34 6.57 -20.03
CA HIS A 422 8.44 5.12 -19.92
C HIS A 422 8.19 4.45 -21.28
N GLU A 423 9.24 4.01 -21.97
CA GLU A 423 9.18 3.62 -23.39
C GLU A 423 8.15 2.52 -23.69
N THR A 424 7.88 1.61 -22.74
CA THR A 424 6.88 0.53 -22.91
C THR A 424 5.43 1.00 -22.90
N ALA A 425 5.12 2.23 -22.46
CA ALA A 425 3.77 2.79 -22.60
C ALA A 425 3.35 2.95 -24.09
N SER A 426 4.31 2.96 -25.01
CA SER A 426 4.08 2.92 -26.46
C SER A 426 3.34 1.66 -26.94
N ILE A 427 3.38 0.57 -26.18
CA ILE A 427 2.66 -0.68 -26.49
C ILE A 427 1.13 -0.47 -26.43
N LEU A 428 0.67 0.50 -25.65
CA LEU A 428 -0.73 0.97 -25.59
C LEU A 428 -1.00 2.18 -26.52
N GLY A 429 -0.06 2.55 -27.39
CA GLY A 429 -0.21 3.67 -28.33
C GLY A 429 0.04 5.06 -27.75
N PHE A 430 0.43 5.18 -26.48
CA PHE A 430 0.84 6.45 -25.88
C PHE A 430 2.15 6.95 -26.52
N GLN A 431 2.28 8.27 -26.69
CA GLN A 431 3.46 8.86 -27.34
C GLN A 431 4.60 9.04 -26.33
N ILE A 432 5.84 8.79 -26.74
CA ILE A 432 7.02 8.88 -25.87
C ILE A 432 7.87 10.11 -26.25
N LEU A 433 8.34 10.84 -25.24
CA LEU A 433 9.21 12.01 -25.37
C LEU A 433 10.56 11.63 -26.01
N ARG A 434 11.16 12.53 -26.82
CA ARG A 434 12.51 12.35 -27.40
C ARG A 434 13.54 12.02 -26.30
N ARG A 435 14.35 10.97 -26.50
CA ARG A 435 15.11 10.28 -25.42
C ARG A 435 16.19 11.16 -24.76
N ASP A 436 16.73 12.12 -25.49
CA ASP A 436 17.64 13.16 -24.98
C ASP A 436 17.00 14.06 -23.91
N LEU A 437 15.68 14.19 -23.91
CA LEU A 437 14.93 15.04 -22.98
C LEU A 437 14.43 14.29 -21.75
N HIS A 438 14.58 12.96 -21.67
CA HIS A 438 14.17 12.16 -20.51
C HIS A 438 14.79 12.67 -19.18
N PRO A 439 16.09 13.02 -19.09
CA PRO A 439 16.69 13.62 -17.88
C PRO A 439 16.14 15.01 -17.51
N HIS A 440 15.29 15.58 -18.36
CA HIS A 440 14.70 16.91 -18.21
C HIS A 440 13.17 16.91 -18.29
N ALA A 441 12.52 15.73 -18.35
CA ALA A 441 11.08 15.56 -18.47
C ALA A 441 10.30 16.32 -17.37
N THR A 442 10.82 16.33 -16.14
CA THR A 442 10.25 17.07 -15.00
C THR A 442 10.24 18.59 -15.21
N LYS A 443 11.25 19.17 -15.88
CA LYS A 443 11.27 20.59 -16.27
C LYS A 443 10.17 20.93 -17.28
N PHE A 444 9.75 19.94 -18.07
CA PHE A 444 8.67 20.06 -19.05
C PHE A 444 7.30 19.63 -18.50
N GLY A 445 7.22 19.18 -17.23
CA GLY A 445 5.99 18.67 -16.63
C GLY A 445 5.50 17.34 -17.22
N VAL A 446 6.35 16.65 -17.98
CA VAL A 446 6.10 15.30 -18.49
C VAL A 446 6.24 14.33 -17.32
N VAL A 447 5.25 13.44 -17.19
CA VAL A 447 5.25 12.37 -16.17
C VAL A 447 5.79 11.08 -16.77
N GLU A 448 6.30 10.18 -15.92
CA GLU A 448 6.94 8.96 -16.37
C GLU A 448 5.97 8.04 -17.13
N ASP A 449 4.78 7.84 -16.57
CA ASP A 449 3.75 6.94 -17.07
C ASP A 449 2.37 7.63 -17.24
N PRO A 450 1.54 7.20 -18.21
CA PRO A 450 0.13 7.58 -18.33
C PRO A 450 -0.70 7.14 -17.11
N PRO A 451 -1.81 7.84 -16.76
CA PRO A 451 -2.68 7.41 -15.66
C PRO A 451 -3.18 5.97 -15.86
N ILE A 452 -3.12 5.12 -14.82
CA ILE A 452 -3.46 3.69 -14.94
C ILE A 452 -4.92 3.45 -15.42
N ALA A 453 -5.82 4.39 -15.10
CA ALA A 453 -7.21 4.37 -15.58
C ALA A 453 -7.31 4.56 -17.10
N ASP A 454 -6.51 5.45 -17.69
CA ASP A 454 -6.49 5.66 -19.14
C ASP A 454 -5.87 4.44 -19.85
N CYS A 455 -4.85 3.83 -19.25
CA CYS A 455 -4.29 2.56 -19.71
C CYS A 455 -5.36 1.46 -19.74
N ALA A 456 -6.13 1.31 -18.66
CA ALA A 456 -7.22 0.35 -18.55
C ALA A 456 -8.36 0.63 -19.55
N ASN A 457 -8.68 1.91 -19.80
CA ASN A 457 -9.63 2.31 -20.84
C ASN A 457 -9.15 1.87 -22.23
N VAL A 458 -7.87 2.06 -22.56
CA VAL A 458 -7.29 1.57 -23.82
C VAL A 458 -7.36 0.05 -23.93
N LEU A 459 -6.96 -0.68 -22.89
CA LEU A 459 -6.97 -2.16 -22.86
C LEU A 459 -8.39 -2.75 -23.00
N THR A 460 -9.39 -2.14 -22.36
CA THR A 460 -10.78 -2.61 -22.43
C THR A 460 -11.45 -2.33 -23.78
N HIS A 461 -11.08 -1.25 -24.46
CA HIS A 461 -11.60 -0.93 -25.80
C HIS A 461 -10.82 -1.63 -26.93
N ASN A 462 -9.53 -1.89 -26.74
CA ASN A 462 -8.64 -2.52 -27.73
C ASN A 462 -7.92 -3.74 -27.12
N PRO A 463 -8.64 -4.84 -26.83
CA PRO A 463 -8.05 -6.00 -26.19
C PRO A 463 -7.02 -6.70 -27.11
N PRO A 464 -5.94 -7.27 -26.55
CA PRO A 464 -4.84 -7.86 -27.32
C PRO A 464 -5.31 -9.05 -28.18
N GLN A 465 -4.93 -9.06 -29.46
CA GLN A 465 -5.39 -10.09 -30.41
C GLN A 465 -4.49 -11.33 -30.48
N THR A 466 -3.29 -11.31 -29.88
CA THR A 466 -2.34 -12.43 -29.90
C THR A 466 -1.68 -12.64 -28.54
N ARG A 467 -1.22 -13.87 -28.24
CA ARG A 467 -0.54 -14.22 -26.98
C ARG A 467 0.72 -13.37 -26.73
N GLY A 468 1.45 -12.99 -27.78
CA GLY A 468 2.63 -12.12 -27.69
C GLY A 468 2.29 -10.68 -27.32
N VAL A 469 1.28 -10.08 -27.97
CA VAL A 469 0.82 -8.71 -27.62
C VAL A 469 0.19 -8.69 -26.23
N ALA A 470 -0.56 -9.74 -25.87
CA ALA A 470 -1.12 -9.90 -24.53
C ALA A 470 -0.02 -9.97 -23.46
N LYS A 471 1.02 -10.79 -23.63
CA LYS A 471 2.18 -10.83 -22.73
C LYS A 471 2.79 -9.45 -22.52
N ASN A 472 3.04 -8.72 -23.61
CA ASN A 472 3.70 -7.41 -23.54
C ASN A 472 2.82 -6.35 -22.84
N ILE A 473 1.51 -6.33 -23.11
CA ILE A 473 0.58 -5.41 -22.43
C ILE A 473 0.40 -5.80 -20.96
N PHE A 474 0.13 -7.06 -20.65
CA PHE A 474 -0.06 -7.52 -19.27
C PHE A 474 1.21 -7.37 -18.43
N GLY A 475 2.40 -7.52 -19.03
CA GLY A 475 3.68 -7.20 -18.39
C GLY A 475 3.83 -5.71 -18.03
N TYR A 476 3.36 -4.80 -18.89
CA TYR A 476 3.33 -3.36 -18.56
C TYR A 476 2.42 -3.07 -17.34
N PHE A 477 1.22 -3.66 -17.26
CA PHE A 477 0.38 -3.55 -16.07
C PHE A 477 0.98 -4.26 -14.84
N ALA A 478 1.77 -5.33 -15.02
CA ALA A 478 2.50 -6.02 -13.95
C ALA A 478 3.62 -5.16 -13.34
N GLY A 479 4.22 -4.25 -14.11
CA GLY A 479 5.13 -3.23 -13.56
C GLY A 479 4.44 -2.27 -12.58
N ARG A 480 3.11 -2.11 -12.70
CA ARG A 480 2.30 -1.04 -12.08
C ARG A 480 1.20 -1.54 -11.12
N LEU A 481 1.31 -2.77 -10.62
CA LEU A 481 0.32 -3.41 -9.73
C LEU A 481 -0.01 -2.62 -8.46
N ASN A 482 0.90 -1.74 -8.01
CA ASN A 482 0.71 -0.87 -6.86
C ASN A 482 -0.40 0.18 -7.05
N GLU A 483 -0.64 0.61 -8.29
CA GLU A 483 -1.75 1.52 -8.63
C GLU A 483 -3.09 0.78 -8.78
N ILE A 484 -3.05 -0.55 -8.92
CA ILE A 484 -4.22 -1.41 -9.11
C ILE A 484 -4.58 -2.03 -7.76
N GLY A 485 -5.23 -1.25 -6.89
CA GLY A 485 -5.62 -1.71 -5.55
C GLY A 485 -6.45 -3.00 -5.59
N SER A 486 -6.05 -3.99 -4.77
CA SER A 486 -6.75 -5.29 -4.67
C SER A 486 -8.22 -5.09 -4.30
N GLY A 487 -9.14 -5.48 -5.19
CA GLY A 487 -10.59 -5.30 -4.97
C GLY A 487 -11.11 -3.86 -5.16
N GLY A 488 -10.30 -2.92 -5.68
CA GLY A 488 -10.77 -1.60 -6.08
C GLY A 488 -11.54 -1.63 -7.41
N ASN A 489 -12.36 -0.61 -7.67
CA ASN A 489 -13.22 -0.50 -8.86
C ASN A 489 -12.50 -0.81 -10.19
N LEU A 490 -11.22 -0.44 -10.31
CA LEU A 490 -10.40 -0.68 -11.50
C LEU A 490 -10.07 -2.17 -11.70
N ALA A 491 -9.71 -2.87 -10.62
CA ALA A 491 -9.45 -4.31 -10.64
C ALA A 491 -10.75 -5.10 -10.91
N GLU A 492 -11.87 -4.65 -10.32
CA GLU A 492 -13.19 -5.24 -10.54
C GLU A 492 -13.66 -5.10 -12.00
N ALA A 493 -13.45 -3.93 -12.60
CA ALA A 493 -13.76 -3.67 -14.00
C ALA A 493 -12.86 -4.47 -14.96
N LEU A 494 -11.53 -4.44 -14.76
CA LEU A 494 -10.59 -5.20 -15.58
C LEU A 494 -10.80 -6.72 -15.46
N GLY A 495 -11.06 -7.22 -14.25
CA GLY A 495 -11.32 -8.63 -13.97
C GLY A 495 -12.59 -9.19 -14.63
N SER A 496 -13.55 -8.30 -14.92
CA SER A 496 -14.85 -8.63 -15.52
C SER A 496 -14.91 -8.33 -17.03
N ALA A 497 -13.93 -7.61 -17.57
CA ALA A 497 -13.87 -7.24 -18.98
C ALA A 497 -13.22 -8.34 -19.84
N SER A 498 -13.75 -8.58 -21.04
CA SER A 498 -13.21 -9.58 -21.97
C SER A 498 -11.90 -9.11 -22.62
N ILE A 499 -10.80 -9.21 -21.88
CA ILE A 499 -9.46 -8.74 -22.30
C ILE A 499 -8.45 -9.87 -22.56
N VAL A 500 -8.70 -11.11 -22.09
CA VAL A 500 -7.74 -12.22 -22.18
C VAL A 500 -7.98 -13.02 -23.47
N PRO A 501 -7.03 -13.09 -24.42
CA PRO A 501 -7.21 -13.85 -25.66
C PRO A 501 -6.95 -15.35 -25.46
N VAL A 502 -7.97 -16.16 -25.74
CA VAL A 502 -7.92 -17.62 -25.75
C VAL A 502 -8.01 -18.12 -27.19
N THR A 503 -7.09 -19.00 -27.58
CA THR A 503 -7.12 -19.69 -28.87
C THR A 503 -7.86 -21.02 -28.73
N THR A 504 -9.10 -21.11 -29.23
CA THR A 504 -9.86 -22.36 -29.20
C THR A 504 -9.28 -23.39 -30.18
N SER A 505 -8.37 -24.24 -29.70
CA SER A 505 -7.94 -25.45 -30.41
C SER A 505 -9.08 -26.46 -30.39
N ALA A 506 -9.76 -26.64 -31.53
CA ALA A 506 -10.85 -27.60 -31.69
C ALA A 506 -10.33 -29.06 -31.82
N SER A 507 -9.59 -29.54 -30.83
CA SER A 507 -9.03 -30.90 -30.76
C SER A 507 -10.06 -31.93 -30.32
N VAL A 508 -11.15 -32.06 -31.10
CA VAL A 508 -12.13 -33.15 -30.97
C VAL A 508 -12.04 -34.01 -32.23
N SER A 509 -11.55 -35.25 -32.07
CA SER A 509 -11.06 -36.15 -33.13
C SER A 509 -9.79 -35.67 -33.85
N GLY A 510 -8.95 -36.62 -34.26
CA GLY A 510 -7.60 -36.37 -34.79
C GLY A 510 -7.52 -35.90 -36.24
N TYR A 511 -8.40 -34.98 -36.66
CA TYR A 511 -8.38 -34.39 -38.00
C TYR A 511 -8.12 -32.88 -37.93
N THR A 512 -7.03 -32.44 -38.54
CA THR A 512 -6.68 -31.02 -38.67
C THR A 512 -7.66 -30.32 -39.63
N SER A 513 -8.68 -29.66 -39.09
CA SER A 513 -9.61 -28.86 -39.88
C SER A 513 -8.97 -27.52 -40.27
N GLU A 514 -8.91 -27.22 -41.57
CA GLU A 514 -8.33 -26.01 -42.16
C GLU A 514 -9.18 -24.74 -41.94
N LYS A 515 -9.75 -24.56 -40.74
CA LYS A 515 -10.48 -23.35 -40.36
C LYS A 515 -9.58 -22.45 -39.51
N PRO A 516 -9.53 -21.14 -39.76
CA PRO A 516 -8.66 -20.23 -39.03
C PRO A 516 -9.02 -20.23 -37.54
N GLN A 517 -7.99 -20.28 -36.67
CA GLN A 517 -8.18 -20.23 -35.23
C GLN A 517 -8.86 -18.92 -34.85
N LYS A 518 -10.13 -19.01 -34.41
CA LYS A 518 -10.85 -17.85 -33.91
C LYS A 518 -10.43 -17.57 -32.46
N VAL A 519 -9.72 -16.47 -32.27
CA VAL A 519 -9.43 -15.94 -30.92
C VAL A 519 -10.75 -15.54 -30.25
N ARG A 520 -10.97 -16.00 -29.02
CA ARG A 520 -12.06 -15.56 -28.14
C ARG A 520 -11.45 -14.77 -26.99
N HIS A 521 -11.97 -13.57 -26.74
CA HIS A 521 -11.63 -12.83 -25.52
C HIS A 521 -12.54 -13.25 -24.37
N VAL A 522 -11.93 -13.52 -23.21
CA VAL A 522 -12.62 -13.90 -21.97
C VAL A 522 -12.24 -12.97 -20.82
N ALA A 523 -13.05 -12.97 -19.77
CA ALA A 523 -12.78 -12.16 -18.58
C ALA A 523 -11.71 -12.85 -17.70
N PRO A 524 -10.75 -12.10 -17.12
CA PRO A 524 -9.74 -12.67 -16.22
C PRO A 524 -10.33 -13.56 -15.11
N LYS A 525 -11.46 -13.18 -14.51
CA LYS A 525 -12.18 -13.97 -13.50
C LYS A 525 -12.71 -15.32 -14.00
N THR A 526 -12.73 -15.57 -15.31
CA THR A 526 -13.26 -16.78 -15.95
C THR A 526 -12.19 -17.68 -16.56
N CYS A 527 -10.91 -17.25 -16.54
CA CYS A 527 -9.77 -18.05 -17.00
C CYS A 527 -8.80 -18.39 -15.87
N PHE A 528 -8.09 -19.50 -16.03
CA PHE A 528 -7.18 -20.05 -15.02
C PHE A 528 -5.73 -20.01 -15.50
N LEU A 529 -4.79 -19.91 -14.57
CA LEU A 529 -3.38 -19.63 -14.82
C LEU A 529 -2.52 -20.85 -14.53
N GLY A 530 -1.95 -21.44 -15.59
CA GLY A 530 -1.08 -22.60 -15.50
C GLY A 530 -1.58 -23.78 -16.33
N ASP A 531 -1.33 -24.99 -15.83
CA ASP A 531 -1.23 -26.19 -16.66
C ASP A 531 -2.57 -26.95 -16.80
N THR A 532 -2.86 -27.39 -18.02
CA THR A 532 -4.16 -27.96 -18.50
C THR A 532 -4.63 -29.24 -17.79
N GLN A 533 -3.81 -29.84 -16.92
CA GLN A 533 -3.78 -31.28 -16.62
C GLN A 533 -5.09 -31.88 -16.07
N THR A 534 -5.81 -31.17 -15.19
CA THR A 534 -7.00 -31.74 -14.50
C THR A 534 -8.33 -31.35 -15.16
N TYR A 535 -8.48 -30.08 -15.58
CA TYR A 535 -9.76 -29.52 -16.03
C TYR A 535 -9.69 -28.68 -17.31
N GLY A 536 -8.56 -28.66 -18.03
CA GLY A 536 -8.40 -27.81 -19.22
C GLY A 536 -9.17 -28.25 -20.46
N GLU A 537 -9.92 -29.35 -20.38
CA GLU A 537 -10.96 -29.72 -21.36
C GLU A 537 -12.31 -29.00 -21.09
N ILE A 538 -12.43 -28.29 -19.96
CA ILE A 538 -13.68 -27.65 -19.46
C ILE A 538 -13.52 -26.14 -19.35
N PHE A 539 -12.44 -25.67 -18.72
CA PHE A 539 -12.15 -24.26 -18.47
C PHE A 539 -11.01 -23.75 -19.35
N ASP A 540 -11.00 -22.45 -19.64
CA ASP A 540 -9.92 -21.81 -20.38
C ASP A 540 -8.70 -21.60 -19.47
N PHE A 541 -7.67 -22.44 -19.65
CA PHE A 541 -6.35 -22.21 -19.05
C PHE A 541 -5.48 -21.37 -19.98
N VAL A 542 -4.76 -20.41 -19.41
CA VAL A 542 -3.88 -19.47 -20.12
C VAL A 542 -2.59 -19.25 -19.34
N ASP A 543 -1.55 -18.87 -20.08
CA ASP A 543 -0.26 -18.46 -19.51
C ASP A 543 0.40 -17.42 -20.42
N PHE A 544 0.92 -16.35 -19.82
CA PHE A 544 1.65 -15.29 -20.52
C PHE A 544 3.05 -15.07 -19.93
N GLY A 545 3.52 -15.96 -19.04
CA GLY A 545 4.73 -15.81 -18.25
C GLY A 545 4.49 -15.10 -16.91
N PRO A 546 5.43 -15.21 -15.94
CA PRO A 546 5.20 -14.88 -14.53
C PRO A 546 4.75 -13.43 -14.29
N GLU A 547 5.38 -12.46 -14.96
CA GLU A 547 5.03 -11.04 -14.88
C GLU A 547 3.56 -10.81 -15.27
N ALA A 548 3.20 -11.16 -16.51
CA ALA A 548 1.85 -11.01 -17.05
C ALA A 548 0.80 -11.79 -16.25
N ASN A 549 1.14 -12.99 -15.76
CA ASN A 549 0.26 -13.79 -14.92
C ASN A 549 0.01 -13.12 -13.54
N SER A 550 0.98 -12.39 -12.98
CA SER A 550 0.80 -11.65 -11.72
C SER A 550 -0.24 -10.52 -11.82
N PHE A 551 -0.33 -9.87 -12.99
CA PHE A 551 -1.41 -8.92 -13.29
C PHE A 551 -2.77 -9.62 -13.38
N LEU A 552 -2.84 -10.77 -14.06
CA LEU A 552 -4.08 -11.54 -14.17
C LEU A 552 -4.57 -12.06 -12.80
N LEU A 553 -3.67 -12.53 -11.92
CA LEU A 553 -3.97 -12.84 -10.52
C LEU A 553 -4.54 -11.61 -9.78
N LYS A 554 -3.90 -10.44 -9.91
CA LYS A 554 -4.29 -9.20 -9.22
C LYS A 554 -5.72 -8.73 -9.57
N ILE A 555 -6.18 -8.99 -10.79
CA ILE A 555 -7.53 -8.65 -11.27
C ILE A 555 -8.52 -9.83 -11.21
N GLY A 556 -8.13 -10.98 -10.64
CA GLY A 556 -9.06 -12.03 -10.22
C GLY A 556 -9.02 -13.36 -10.99
N SER A 557 -8.06 -13.58 -11.89
CA SER A 557 -7.73 -14.95 -12.34
C SER A 557 -7.18 -15.78 -11.18
N LYS A 558 -7.22 -17.11 -11.32
CA LYS A 558 -6.81 -18.09 -10.29
C LYS A 558 -5.96 -19.20 -10.91
N HIS A 559 -5.26 -19.98 -10.11
CA HIS A 559 -4.56 -21.18 -10.60
C HIS A 559 -5.49 -22.38 -10.83
N GLU A 560 -6.45 -22.64 -9.91
CA GLU A 560 -7.48 -23.67 -10.06
C GLU A 560 -8.90 -23.11 -9.81
N PRO A 561 -9.96 -23.70 -10.42
CA PRO A 561 -11.35 -23.42 -10.08
C PRO A 561 -11.70 -23.93 -8.68
N ASN A 562 -12.45 -23.14 -7.91
CA ASN A 562 -12.85 -23.54 -6.56
C ASN A 562 -14.06 -24.51 -6.58
N SER A 563 -14.36 -25.15 -5.44
CA SER A 563 -15.48 -26.10 -5.34
C SER A 563 -16.85 -25.50 -5.69
N VAL A 564 -17.06 -24.19 -5.51
CA VAL A 564 -18.32 -23.50 -5.82
C VAL A 564 -18.47 -23.33 -7.33
N GLU A 565 -17.41 -22.92 -8.01
CA GLU A 565 -17.33 -22.78 -9.48
C GLU A 565 -17.47 -24.15 -10.16
N LEU A 566 -16.81 -25.17 -9.61
CA LEU A 566 -16.94 -26.57 -10.02
C LEU A 566 -18.38 -27.09 -9.81
N ALA A 567 -19.01 -26.80 -8.67
CA ALA A 567 -20.39 -27.20 -8.40
C ALA A 567 -21.42 -26.47 -9.30
N GLN A 568 -21.21 -25.18 -9.60
CA GLN A 568 -22.04 -24.44 -10.56
C GLN A 568 -21.99 -25.07 -11.95
N MET A 569 -20.79 -25.46 -12.42
CA MET A 569 -20.63 -26.20 -13.67
C MET A 569 -21.29 -27.60 -13.63
N VAL A 570 -21.16 -28.32 -12.52
CA VAL A 570 -21.82 -29.63 -12.30
C VAL A 570 -23.34 -29.51 -12.33
N VAL A 571 -23.91 -28.42 -11.81
CA VAL A 571 -25.36 -28.17 -11.88
C VAL A 571 -25.82 -27.78 -13.28
N SER A 572 -25.06 -26.95 -14.00
CA SER A 572 -25.48 -26.33 -15.27
C SER A 572 -25.27 -27.21 -16.50
N GLU A 573 -24.16 -27.95 -16.59
CA GLU A 573 -23.79 -28.75 -17.77
C GLU A 573 -23.35 -30.20 -17.43
N PRO A 574 -24.03 -30.94 -16.53
CA PRO A 574 -23.57 -32.26 -16.04
C PRO A 574 -23.32 -33.28 -17.16
N ALA A 575 -24.20 -33.31 -18.18
CA ALA A 575 -24.06 -34.22 -19.31
C ALA A 575 -22.87 -33.88 -20.25
N ARG A 576 -22.47 -32.60 -20.35
CA ARG A 576 -21.24 -32.22 -21.08
C ARG A 576 -20.02 -32.65 -20.28
N LEU A 577 -20.01 -32.34 -18.98
CA LEU A 577 -18.92 -32.67 -18.07
C LEU A 577 -18.64 -34.17 -18.02
N LEU A 578 -19.65 -35.02 -17.82
CA LEU A 578 -19.46 -36.47 -17.80
C LEU A 578 -18.94 -37.02 -19.14
N LYS A 579 -19.42 -36.47 -20.27
CA LYS A 579 -18.96 -36.87 -21.61
C LYS A 579 -17.51 -36.47 -21.89
N THR A 580 -17.07 -35.31 -21.39
CA THR A 580 -15.69 -34.82 -21.54
C THR A 580 -14.74 -35.53 -20.57
N LEU A 581 -15.09 -35.59 -19.28
CA LEU A 581 -14.23 -36.14 -18.23
C LEU A 581 -14.15 -37.67 -18.23
N GLY A 582 -15.22 -38.36 -18.63
CA GLY A 582 -15.42 -39.78 -18.32
C GLY A 582 -15.82 -40.00 -16.85
N THR A 583 -16.23 -41.22 -16.53
CA THR A 583 -16.78 -41.62 -15.21
C THR A 583 -15.83 -41.30 -14.06
N ASP A 584 -14.57 -41.65 -14.19
CA ASP A 584 -13.65 -41.73 -13.04
C ASP A 584 -13.17 -40.33 -12.63
N LYS A 585 -12.86 -39.47 -13.62
CA LYS A 585 -12.60 -38.05 -13.39
C LYS A 585 -13.87 -37.35 -12.85
N TYR A 586 -15.08 -37.72 -13.29
CA TYR A 586 -16.33 -37.16 -12.77
C TYR A 586 -16.63 -37.59 -11.32
N GLN A 587 -16.32 -38.84 -10.94
CA GLN A 587 -16.40 -39.28 -9.55
C GLN A 587 -15.37 -38.54 -8.66
N ASN A 588 -14.14 -38.36 -9.15
CA ASN A 588 -13.11 -37.56 -8.45
C ASN A 588 -13.54 -36.08 -8.28
N LEU A 589 -14.25 -35.53 -9.25
CA LEU A 589 -14.87 -34.20 -9.15
C LEU A 589 -15.95 -34.17 -8.06
N LEU A 590 -16.85 -35.15 -8.02
CA LEU A 590 -17.87 -35.27 -6.96
C LEU A 590 -17.25 -35.47 -5.56
N ARG A 591 -16.12 -36.18 -5.44
CA ARG A 591 -15.35 -36.29 -4.18
C ARG A 591 -14.86 -34.92 -3.71
N ARG A 592 -14.25 -34.11 -4.59
CA ARG A 592 -13.84 -32.72 -4.28
C ARG A 592 -15.01 -31.80 -3.88
N LEU A 593 -16.24 -32.10 -4.32
CA LEU A 593 -17.46 -31.40 -3.87
C LEU A 593 -17.97 -31.92 -2.50
N ALA A 594 -17.83 -33.22 -2.24
CA ALA A 594 -18.17 -33.84 -0.95
C ALA A 594 -17.28 -33.33 0.20
N GLU A 595 -15.96 -33.29 -0.05
CA GLU A 595 -14.93 -32.74 0.85
C GLU A 595 -15.28 -31.31 1.30
N ASN A 596 -15.68 -30.44 0.37
CA ASN A 596 -16.09 -29.05 0.65
C ASN A 596 -17.62 -28.88 0.79
N SER A 597 -18.34 -29.90 1.25
CA SER A 597 -19.80 -29.82 1.35
C SER A 597 -20.30 -28.78 2.36
N SER A 598 -19.46 -28.33 3.29
CA SER A 598 -19.75 -27.22 4.23
C SER A 598 -19.76 -25.87 3.50
N GLY A 599 -18.77 -25.59 2.64
CA GLY A 599 -18.74 -24.39 1.80
C GLY A 599 -19.90 -24.35 0.81
N LEU A 600 -20.23 -25.49 0.18
CA LEU A 600 -21.39 -25.59 -0.72
C LEU A 600 -22.73 -25.32 -0.02
N LYS A 601 -22.87 -25.66 1.28
CA LYS A 601 -24.08 -25.38 2.08
C LYS A 601 -24.25 -23.91 2.46
N ALA A 602 -23.21 -23.08 2.33
CA ALA A 602 -23.30 -21.64 2.58
C ALA A 602 -24.05 -20.92 1.45
N ASP A 603 -23.84 -21.32 0.19
CA ASP A 603 -24.65 -20.87 -0.95
C ASP A 603 -25.98 -21.65 -1.00
N LYS A 604 -27.03 -21.02 -0.47
CA LYS A 604 -28.38 -21.60 -0.41
C LYS A 604 -29.04 -21.79 -1.78
N ALA A 605 -28.59 -21.07 -2.82
CA ALA A 605 -29.11 -21.23 -4.17
C ALA A 605 -28.45 -22.45 -4.81
N LEU A 606 -27.12 -22.48 -4.85
CA LEU A 606 -26.36 -23.60 -5.40
C LEU A 606 -26.66 -24.92 -4.66
N TRP A 607 -26.81 -24.89 -3.33
CA TRP A 607 -27.19 -26.07 -2.54
C TRP A 607 -28.60 -26.58 -2.82
N LYS A 608 -29.53 -25.69 -3.22
CA LYS A 608 -30.86 -26.09 -3.68
C LYS A 608 -30.77 -26.74 -5.05
N ASP A 609 -30.01 -26.15 -5.96
CA ASP A 609 -29.98 -26.61 -7.35
C ASP A 609 -29.17 -27.91 -7.51
N LEU A 610 -28.15 -28.15 -6.67
CA LEU A 610 -27.48 -29.45 -6.49
C LEU A 610 -28.42 -30.58 -6.02
N LYS A 611 -29.56 -30.26 -5.37
CA LYS A 611 -30.58 -31.25 -4.98
C LYS A 611 -31.60 -31.53 -6.08
N GLN A 612 -31.74 -30.61 -7.04
CA GLN A 612 -32.80 -30.64 -8.07
C GLN A 612 -32.26 -31.00 -9.46
N SER A 613 -31.00 -30.72 -9.76
CA SER A 613 -30.35 -31.08 -11.03
C SER A 613 -29.98 -32.57 -11.07
N PRO A 614 -30.16 -33.27 -12.21
CA PRO A 614 -29.66 -34.63 -12.40
C PRO A 614 -28.15 -34.58 -12.69
N CYS A 615 -27.37 -34.29 -11.65
CA CYS A 615 -25.92 -34.07 -11.71
C CYS A 615 -25.11 -35.04 -10.83
N LEU A 616 -25.76 -35.96 -10.13
CA LEU A 616 -25.07 -36.95 -9.30
C LEU A 616 -24.83 -38.22 -10.11
N LEU A 617 -23.61 -38.78 -10.00
CA LEU A 617 -23.28 -40.06 -10.60
C LEU A 617 -23.95 -41.18 -9.82
N ALA A 618 -24.70 -42.04 -10.49
CA ALA A 618 -25.28 -43.26 -9.94
C ALA A 618 -24.97 -44.43 -10.87
N TYR A 619 -25.09 -45.67 -10.38
CA TYR A 619 -24.96 -46.87 -11.21
C TYR A 619 -26.13 -47.83 -11.06
N ARG A 620 -26.42 -48.56 -12.12
CA ARG A 620 -27.29 -49.74 -12.12
C ARG A 620 -26.45 -50.98 -12.45
N GLU A 621 -26.62 -52.06 -11.70
CA GLU A 621 -26.07 -53.36 -12.07
C GLU A 621 -27.06 -54.10 -12.95
N VAL A 622 -26.66 -54.46 -14.17
CA VAL A 622 -27.52 -55.15 -15.13
C VAL A 622 -27.08 -56.60 -15.26
N SER A 623 -27.90 -57.54 -14.80
CA SER A 623 -27.68 -58.97 -15.01
C SER A 623 -27.90 -59.35 -16.49
N THR A 624 -26.90 -59.96 -17.12
CA THR A 624 -26.80 -60.16 -18.58
C THR A 624 -27.62 -61.33 -19.15
N SER A 625 -28.55 -61.90 -18.38
CA SER A 625 -29.32 -63.10 -18.72
C SER A 625 -30.84 -62.85 -18.70
N ALA A 626 -31.35 -62.24 -19.77
CA ALA A 626 -32.78 -61.98 -19.96
C ALA A 626 -33.60 -63.25 -20.34
N GLN A 627 -33.54 -64.31 -19.52
CA GLN A 627 -34.40 -65.48 -19.62
C GLN A 627 -34.99 -65.85 -18.26
N LYS A 628 -36.32 -65.73 -18.13
CA LYS A 628 -37.08 -66.25 -17.00
C LYS A 628 -37.17 -67.77 -17.10
N GLN A 629 -36.38 -68.49 -16.31
CA GLN A 629 -36.69 -69.87 -15.93
C GLN A 629 -37.14 -69.91 -14.46
N ALA A 630 -37.93 -70.92 -14.11
CA ALA A 630 -38.51 -71.05 -12.77
C ALA A 630 -37.44 -71.50 -11.74
N PRO A 631 -37.56 -71.11 -10.47
CA PRO A 631 -36.63 -71.56 -9.44
C PRO A 631 -36.88 -73.04 -9.13
N ASN A 632 -35.90 -73.89 -9.46
CA ASN A 632 -35.69 -75.12 -8.70
C ASN A 632 -34.92 -74.75 -7.43
N ASP A 633 -35.40 -75.17 -6.26
CA ASP A 633 -34.54 -75.25 -5.07
C ASP A 633 -33.67 -76.51 -5.25
N ASP A 634 -32.37 -76.34 -5.51
CA ASP A 634 -31.24 -77.27 -5.20
C ASP A 634 -30.04 -76.94 -6.11
N ASP A 635 -29.36 -75.82 -5.86
CA ASP A 635 -27.95 -75.58 -6.25
C ASP A 635 -27.40 -74.46 -5.35
N GLU A 636 -26.55 -74.82 -4.37
CA GLU A 636 -25.83 -73.90 -3.51
C GLU A 636 -24.40 -73.77 -4.04
N TYR A 637 -23.85 -72.54 -4.10
CA TYR A 637 -22.52 -72.19 -4.65
C TYR A 637 -22.37 -72.28 -6.20
N ASP A 638 -23.07 -71.43 -6.97
CA ASP A 638 -22.65 -71.01 -8.32
C ASP A 638 -21.85 -69.69 -8.27
N ASP A 639 -20.89 -69.52 -9.17
CA ASP A 639 -19.93 -68.40 -9.17
C ASP A 639 -20.58 -67.08 -9.63
N GLU A 640 -20.44 -66.00 -8.84
CA GLU A 640 -20.91 -64.65 -9.18
C GLU A 640 -20.17 -64.09 -10.42
N LYS A 641 -20.69 -64.39 -11.62
CA LYS A 641 -20.28 -63.74 -12.87
C LYS A 641 -20.39 -62.22 -12.74
N PRO A 642 -19.36 -61.44 -13.13
CA PRO A 642 -19.32 -60.01 -12.85
C PRO A 642 -20.45 -59.27 -13.55
N ALA A 643 -21.33 -58.64 -12.77
CA ALA A 643 -22.40 -57.79 -13.28
C ALA A 643 -21.82 -56.51 -13.88
N ILE A 644 -22.34 -56.09 -15.03
CA ILE A 644 -21.90 -54.85 -15.69
C ILE A 644 -22.60 -53.67 -15.01
N ARG A 645 -21.80 -52.67 -14.58
CA ARG A 645 -22.30 -51.41 -14.01
C ARG A 645 -22.50 -50.37 -15.11
N GLU A 646 -23.75 -49.97 -15.30
CA GLU A 646 -24.14 -48.88 -16.17
C GLU A 646 -24.19 -47.58 -15.36
N TYR A 647 -23.30 -46.63 -15.66
CA TYR A 647 -23.24 -45.33 -14.97
C TYR A 647 -24.15 -44.30 -15.64
N LEU A 648 -24.93 -43.60 -14.81
CA LEU A 648 -25.97 -42.66 -15.22
C LEU A 648 -25.91 -41.39 -14.34
N LEU A 649 -26.50 -40.30 -14.82
CA LEU A 649 -26.70 -39.07 -14.05
C LEU A 649 -28.12 -39.01 -13.49
N ALA A 650 -28.25 -38.77 -12.19
CA ALA A 650 -29.51 -38.82 -11.46
C ALA A 650 -29.63 -37.68 -10.45
N THR A 651 -30.85 -37.40 -9.96
CA THR A 651 -31.07 -36.51 -8.81
C THR A 651 -30.84 -37.26 -7.49
N ALA A 652 -30.55 -36.54 -6.40
CA ALA A 652 -30.37 -37.16 -5.09
C ALA A 652 -31.56 -38.03 -4.66
N SER A 653 -32.79 -37.62 -5.00
CA SER A 653 -34.03 -38.36 -4.71
C SER A 653 -34.27 -39.61 -5.56
N GLN A 654 -33.50 -39.82 -6.64
CA GLN A 654 -33.57 -41.00 -7.50
C GLN A 654 -32.48 -42.04 -7.16
N THR A 655 -31.43 -41.62 -6.47
CA THR A 655 -30.28 -42.45 -6.07
C THR A 655 -30.45 -42.97 -4.65
N ILE A 656 -30.06 -44.22 -4.40
CA ILE A 656 -30.19 -44.89 -3.11
C ILE A 656 -28.79 -45.21 -2.54
N LEU A 657 -28.67 -45.11 -1.21
CA LEU A 657 -27.47 -45.47 -0.45
C LEU A 657 -27.59 -46.90 0.08
N VAL A 658 -26.56 -47.72 -0.09
CA VAL A 658 -26.63 -49.19 0.08
C VAL A 658 -26.09 -49.62 1.45
N ASP A 659 -26.97 -49.62 2.46
CA ASP A 659 -26.68 -50.12 3.81
C ASP A 659 -27.08 -51.59 4.03
N ASP A 660 -28.20 -52.05 3.48
CA ASP A 660 -28.59 -53.47 3.46
C ASP A 660 -28.23 -54.14 2.13
N ILE A 661 -27.01 -54.69 2.06
CA ILE A 661 -26.50 -55.48 0.93
C ILE A 661 -27.43 -56.67 0.58
N VAL A 662 -28.12 -57.25 1.56
CA VAL A 662 -29.03 -58.40 1.35
C VAL A 662 -30.31 -57.97 0.64
N SER A 663 -30.86 -56.80 0.99
CA SER A 663 -31.96 -56.20 0.23
C SER A 663 -31.49 -55.67 -1.13
N TYR A 664 -30.26 -55.14 -1.22
CA TYR A 664 -29.73 -54.63 -2.49
C TYR A 664 -29.60 -55.74 -3.53
N ARG A 665 -28.98 -56.87 -3.19
CA ARG A 665 -28.86 -58.04 -4.08
C ARG A 665 -30.21 -58.54 -4.64
N VAL A 666 -31.29 -58.33 -3.88
CA VAL A 666 -32.67 -58.72 -4.25
C VAL A 666 -33.36 -57.70 -5.17
N PHE A 667 -33.06 -56.40 -5.04
CA PHE A 667 -33.75 -55.33 -5.77
C PHE A 667 -32.88 -54.60 -6.81
N LYS A 668 -31.59 -54.94 -6.93
CA LYS A 668 -30.56 -54.24 -7.73
C LYS A 668 -30.99 -53.81 -9.15
N ASP A 669 -31.78 -54.61 -9.84
CA ASP A 669 -32.19 -54.36 -11.23
C ASP A 669 -33.16 -53.15 -11.34
N ASP A 670 -33.93 -52.88 -10.28
CA ASP A 670 -34.89 -51.76 -10.15
C ASP A 670 -34.25 -50.49 -9.55
N LEU A 671 -32.97 -50.51 -9.14
CA LEU A 671 -32.35 -49.44 -8.34
C LEU A 671 -31.20 -48.70 -9.04
N LEU A 672 -31.05 -47.43 -8.68
CA LEU A 672 -29.87 -46.61 -8.96
C LEU A 672 -29.08 -46.43 -7.65
N ALA A 673 -27.91 -47.02 -7.55
CA ALA A 673 -27.05 -46.94 -6.38
C ALA A 673 -26.05 -45.78 -6.48
N ALA A 674 -25.72 -45.14 -5.35
CA ALA A 674 -24.57 -44.26 -5.26
C ALA A 674 -23.25 -45.05 -5.35
N PRO A 675 -22.16 -44.49 -5.89
CA PRO A 675 -20.82 -45.05 -5.75
C PRO A 675 -20.50 -45.33 -4.27
N GLN A 676 -20.02 -46.54 -3.98
CA GLN A 676 -19.76 -47.04 -2.62
C GLN A 676 -18.47 -46.41 -2.06
N GLU A 677 -18.59 -45.16 -1.61
CA GLU A 677 -17.51 -44.39 -1.00
C GLU A 677 -18.09 -43.47 0.09
N GLU A 678 -17.62 -43.61 1.33
CA GLU A 678 -18.19 -42.96 2.52
C GLU A 678 -18.33 -41.43 2.38
N THR A 679 -17.39 -40.77 1.68
CA THR A 679 -17.42 -39.33 1.38
C THR A 679 -18.63 -38.96 0.50
N ILE A 680 -18.85 -39.72 -0.57
CA ILE A 680 -19.90 -39.54 -1.58
C ILE A 680 -21.27 -39.93 -1.00
N GLU A 681 -21.34 -41.03 -0.25
CA GLU A 681 -22.58 -41.47 0.42
C GLU A 681 -23.05 -40.44 1.45
N ASN A 682 -22.16 -39.90 2.29
CA ASN A 682 -22.49 -38.82 3.23
C ASN A 682 -22.91 -37.53 2.51
N PHE A 683 -22.26 -37.20 1.38
CA PHE A 683 -22.64 -36.04 0.57
C PHE A 683 -24.05 -36.19 -0.01
N TYR A 684 -24.34 -37.33 -0.65
CA TYR A 684 -25.64 -37.66 -1.25
C TYR A 684 -26.74 -37.74 -0.19
N SER A 685 -26.46 -38.34 0.97
CA SER A 685 -27.34 -38.31 2.16
C SER A 685 -27.71 -36.87 2.54
N SER A 686 -26.74 -35.95 2.57
CA SER A 686 -27.00 -34.53 2.89
C SER A 686 -27.74 -33.76 1.78
N LEU A 687 -27.66 -34.21 0.52
CA LEU A 687 -28.49 -33.74 -0.58
C LEU A 687 -29.91 -34.31 -0.51
N GLY A 688 -30.10 -35.53 0.00
CA GLY A 688 -31.41 -36.12 0.30
C GLY A 688 -31.61 -37.54 -0.25
N ALA A 689 -30.54 -38.25 -0.59
CA ALA A 689 -30.62 -39.65 -1.01
C ALA A 689 -31.05 -40.56 0.15
N PRO A 690 -32.10 -41.39 -0.01
CA PRO A 690 -32.54 -42.32 1.03
C PRO A 690 -31.59 -43.52 1.17
N TRP A 691 -31.48 -44.03 2.40
CA TRP A 691 -30.84 -45.31 2.71
C TRP A 691 -31.79 -46.47 2.38
N LEU A 692 -31.28 -47.55 1.78
CA LEU A 692 -32.09 -48.66 1.32
C LEU A 692 -32.91 -49.30 2.46
N SER A 693 -32.34 -49.49 3.64
CA SER A 693 -33.06 -50.03 4.81
C SER A 693 -34.30 -49.21 5.19
N SER A 694 -34.30 -47.90 4.96
CA SER A 694 -35.44 -47.02 5.23
C SER A 694 -36.60 -47.18 4.24
N LEU A 695 -36.31 -47.72 3.04
CA LEU A 695 -37.30 -48.01 2.00
C LEU A 695 -37.85 -49.44 2.08
N VAL A 696 -37.12 -50.39 2.67
CA VAL A 696 -37.51 -51.81 2.69
C VAL A 696 -38.40 -52.13 3.89
N GLN A 697 -39.70 -52.29 3.65
CA GLN A 697 -40.62 -52.84 4.65
C GLN A 697 -40.55 -54.37 4.63
N SER A 698 -40.21 -55.00 5.76
CA SER A 698 -40.31 -56.45 5.95
C SER A 698 -41.59 -56.83 6.71
N ASP A 699 -42.23 -57.92 6.28
CA ASP A 699 -43.53 -58.38 6.77
C ASP A 699 -43.55 -59.92 6.82
N ILE A 700 -43.77 -60.48 8.01
CA ILE A 700 -43.63 -61.92 8.24
C ILE A 700 -44.97 -62.62 8.09
N ARG A 701 -45.10 -63.42 7.04
CA ARG A 701 -46.32 -64.16 6.70
C ARG A 701 -46.23 -65.58 7.25
N LYS A 702 -47.14 -65.90 8.17
CA LYS A 702 -47.31 -67.21 8.81
C LYS A 702 -48.48 -67.97 8.17
N GLY A 703 -48.24 -69.23 7.80
CA GLY A 703 -49.25 -70.16 7.32
C GLY A 703 -50.11 -70.73 8.45
N GLN A 704 -50.93 -71.73 8.13
CA GLN A 704 -51.76 -72.44 9.11
C GLN A 704 -50.90 -73.12 10.19
N ILE A 705 -51.32 -73.03 11.45
CA ILE A 705 -50.72 -73.78 12.57
C ILE A 705 -51.03 -75.27 12.39
N LEU A 706 -50.01 -76.13 12.45
CA LEU A 706 -50.17 -77.58 12.30
C LEU A 706 -50.79 -78.20 13.55
N HIS A 707 -51.52 -79.32 13.39
CA HIS A 707 -52.03 -80.06 14.55
C HIS A 707 -50.91 -80.75 15.33
N ASP A 708 -49.89 -81.28 14.63
CA ASP A 708 -48.66 -81.73 15.28
C ASP A 708 -47.80 -80.54 15.72
N GLN A 709 -47.52 -80.48 17.02
CA GLN A 709 -46.66 -79.50 17.69
C GLN A 709 -45.44 -80.16 18.34
N THR A 710 -45.18 -81.44 18.08
CA THR A 710 -44.02 -82.18 18.61
C THR A 710 -42.68 -81.50 18.29
N PRO A 711 -42.44 -80.93 17.08
CA PRO A 711 -41.24 -80.14 16.81
C PRO A 711 -41.14 -78.90 17.69
N ALA A 712 -42.23 -78.15 17.87
CA ALA A 712 -42.27 -76.95 18.71
C ALA A 712 -42.02 -77.25 20.19
N HIS A 713 -42.62 -78.31 20.74
CA HIS A 713 -42.37 -78.72 22.13
C HIS A 713 -40.92 -79.18 22.34
N THR A 714 -40.37 -79.94 21.39
CA THR A 714 -38.98 -80.40 21.43
C THR A 714 -38.00 -79.23 21.38
N LEU A 715 -38.19 -78.30 20.42
CA LEU A 715 -37.38 -77.10 20.32
C LEU A 715 -37.54 -76.21 21.55
N ARG A 716 -38.75 -76.04 22.11
CA ARG A 716 -38.97 -75.24 23.32
C ARG A 716 -38.15 -75.77 24.51
N LYS A 717 -38.11 -77.09 24.74
CA LYS A 717 -37.27 -77.68 25.79
C LYS A 717 -35.78 -77.42 25.52
N LEU A 718 -35.33 -77.64 24.28
CA LEU A 718 -33.95 -77.37 23.88
C LEU A 718 -33.56 -75.89 24.10
N LEU A 719 -34.38 -74.93 23.68
CA LEU A 719 -34.12 -73.50 23.86
C LEU A 719 -34.00 -73.11 25.34
N ILE A 720 -34.87 -73.63 26.22
CA ILE A 720 -34.84 -73.33 27.67
C ILE A 720 -33.60 -73.97 28.33
N GLU A 721 -33.24 -75.20 27.95
CA GLU A 721 -32.01 -75.85 28.46
C GLU A 721 -30.74 -75.13 27.99
N ARG A 722 -30.65 -74.80 26.70
CA ARG A 722 -29.40 -74.32 26.07
C ARG A 722 -29.18 -72.82 26.20
N SER A 723 -30.22 -72.01 26.30
CA SER A 723 -30.09 -70.57 26.64
C SER A 723 -29.41 -70.36 28.00
N ARG A 724 -29.54 -71.30 28.95
CA ARG A 724 -28.82 -71.28 30.23
C ARG A 724 -27.30 -71.45 30.08
N LEU A 725 -26.84 -72.12 29.03
CA LEU A 725 -25.42 -72.25 28.69
C LEU A 725 -24.92 -71.02 27.93
N PHE A 726 -25.67 -70.59 26.91
CA PHE A 726 -25.33 -69.42 26.09
C PHE A 726 -25.24 -68.14 26.94
N LEU A 727 -26.20 -67.90 27.83
CA LEU A 727 -26.22 -66.72 28.71
C LEU A 727 -25.26 -66.79 29.91
N HIS A 728 -24.49 -67.88 30.08
CA HIS A 728 -23.49 -67.98 31.15
C HIS A 728 -22.28 -67.08 30.89
N ASP A 729 -21.89 -66.93 29.61
CA ASP A 729 -20.67 -66.26 29.19
C ASP A 729 -20.89 -64.78 28.78
N HIS A 730 -22.10 -64.25 29.05
CA HIS A 730 -22.48 -62.86 28.84
C HIS A 730 -22.69 -62.14 30.18
N ASP A 731 -22.21 -60.90 30.30
CA ASP A 731 -22.48 -60.05 31.46
C ASP A 731 -23.99 -59.91 31.71
N SER A 732 -24.40 -59.91 32.98
CA SER A 732 -25.82 -59.74 33.38
C SER A 732 -26.46 -58.47 32.81
N ASP A 733 -25.66 -57.43 32.58
CA ASP A 733 -26.10 -56.16 32.00
C ASP A 733 -26.16 -56.17 30.46
N ALA A 734 -25.60 -57.18 29.79
CA ALA A 734 -25.79 -57.43 28.36
C ALA A 734 -27.10 -58.20 28.08
N VAL A 735 -27.60 -58.95 29.06
CA VAL A 735 -28.83 -59.75 28.95
C VAL A 735 -30.08 -58.86 29.01
N ARG A 736 -31.02 -59.10 28.09
CA ARG A 736 -32.33 -58.43 27.97
C ARG A 736 -33.46 -59.26 28.54
N ARG A 737 -33.45 -60.58 28.29
CA ARG A 737 -34.42 -61.57 28.78
C ARG A 737 -33.65 -62.85 29.12
N ASP A 738 -33.71 -63.26 30.38
CA ASP A 738 -32.96 -64.42 30.87
C ASP A 738 -33.67 -65.75 30.56
N SER A 739 -33.01 -66.87 30.87
CA SER A 739 -33.59 -68.20 30.68
C SER A 739 -34.88 -68.43 31.48
N ARG A 740 -35.05 -67.83 32.67
CA ARG A 740 -36.31 -67.90 33.44
C ARG A 740 -37.44 -67.15 32.74
N TRP A 741 -37.13 -65.98 32.16
CA TRP A 741 -38.08 -65.25 31.33
C TRP A 741 -38.56 -66.10 30.15
N LEU A 742 -37.68 -66.80 29.44
CA LEU A 742 -38.07 -67.70 28.35
C LEU A 742 -38.97 -68.83 28.83
N GLU A 743 -38.60 -69.47 29.95
CA GLU A 743 -39.31 -70.62 30.52
C GLU A 743 -40.78 -70.28 30.85
N ALA A 744 -41.03 -69.05 31.30
CA ALA A 744 -42.38 -68.55 31.59
C ALA A 744 -43.10 -67.87 30.39
N ASN A 745 -42.39 -67.23 29.45
CA ASN A 745 -43.00 -66.30 28.48
C ASN A 745 -42.73 -66.62 26.99
N LEU A 746 -41.81 -67.54 26.67
CA LEU A 746 -41.60 -67.99 25.29
C LEU A 746 -42.62 -69.09 24.96
N LYS A 747 -43.42 -68.87 23.92
CA LYS A 747 -44.21 -69.89 23.23
C LYS A 747 -43.48 -70.28 21.94
N VAL A 748 -43.62 -71.53 21.51
CA VAL A 748 -43.12 -72.01 20.22
C VAL A 748 -44.29 -72.70 19.52
N GLN A 749 -44.48 -72.46 18.23
CA GLN A 749 -45.58 -73.04 17.44
C GLN A 749 -45.12 -73.48 16.05
N THR A 750 -45.47 -74.69 15.65
CA THR A 750 -45.19 -75.22 14.31
C THR A 750 -46.29 -74.82 13.32
N THR A 751 -45.90 -74.20 12.20
CA THR A 751 -46.76 -73.77 11.10
C THR A 751 -46.40 -74.48 9.79
N ALA A 752 -47.37 -74.61 8.89
CA ALA A 752 -47.19 -75.28 7.60
C ALA A 752 -46.17 -74.57 6.68
N THR A 753 -46.21 -73.24 6.66
CA THR A 753 -45.29 -72.38 5.89
C THR A 753 -44.99 -71.11 6.67
N LEU A 754 -43.86 -70.49 6.36
CA LEU A 754 -43.40 -69.24 6.94
C LEU A 754 -42.59 -68.49 5.86
N SER A 755 -42.77 -67.17 5.75
CA SER A 755 -42.01 -66.36 4.79
C SER A 755 -41.86 -64.90 5.22
N ASN A 756 -40.81 -64.26 4.72
CA ASN A 756 -40.58 -62.82 4.87
C ASN A 756 -40.84 -62.14 3.53
N ARG A 757 -41.89 -61.33 3.47
CA ARG A 757 -42.19 -60.46 2.34
C ARG A 757 -41.48 -59.12 2.54
N ARG A 758 -40.43 -58.87 1.77
CA ARG A 758 -39.80 -57.55 1.62
C ARG A 758 -40.55 -56.78 0.53
N THR A 759 -41.04 -55.59 0.84
CA THR A 759 -41.69 -54.67 -0.11
C THR A 759 -40.90 -53.37 -0.12
N LEU A 760 -40.45 -52.94 -1.31
CA LEU A 760 -39.66 -51.72 -1.46
C LEU A 760 -40.59 -50.51 -1.64
N GLN A 761 -40.61 -49.61 -0.68
CA GLN A 761 -41.50 -48.45 -0.66
C GLN A 761 -41.17 -47.46 -1.79
N GLY A 762 -42.21 -46.96 -2.47
CA GLY A 762 -42.09 -46.14 -3.68
C GLY A 762 -41.94 -46.93 -4.99
N TYR A 763 -41.52 -48.21 -4.91
CA TYR A 763 -41.31 -49.09 -6.06
C TYR A 763 -42.41 -50.16 -6.14
N LYS A 764 -42.54 -50.82 -7.29
CA LYS A 764 -43.47 -51.96 -7.47
C LYS A 764 -42.83 -53.32 -7.16
N ALA A 765 -41.67 -53.31 -6.53
CA ALA A 765 -40.86 -54.48 -6.23
C ALA A 765 -41.27 -55.15 -4.90
N ILE A 766 -41.59 -56.44 -4.96
CA ILE A 766 -41.94 -57.29 -3.82
C ILE A 766 -41.16 -58.59 -3.96
N PHE A 767 -40.38 -58.94 -2.93
CA PHE A 767 -39.68 -60.21 -2.83
C PHE A 767 -40.20 -60.99 -1.62
N THR A 768 -40.34 -62.31 -1.76
CA THR A 768 -40.81 -63.17 -0.66
C THR A 768 -39.84 -64.32 -0.46
N THR A 769 -39.03 -64.23 0.60
CA THR A 769 -38.10 -65.29 0.99
C THR A 769 -38.84 -66.31 1.85
N LYS A 770 -38.69 -67.61 1.57
CA LYS A 770 -39.10 -68.67 2.52
C LYS A 770 -38.31 -68.48 3.82
N LEU A 771 -38.95 -68.69 4.96
CA LEU A 771 -38.28 -68.80 6.26
C LEU A 771 -38.62 -70.16 6.87
N THR A 772 -37.76 -70.60 7.77
CA THR A 772 -37.95 -71.78 8.62
C THR A 772 -38.27 -71.40 10.07
N ALA A 773 -37.83 -70.22 10.55
CA ALA A 773 -38.15 -69.69 11.87
C ALA A 773 -38.31 -68.16 11.91
N ALA A 774 -39.24 -67.66 12.75
CA ALA A 774 -39.46 -66.23 12.99
C ALA A 774 -40.07 -65.97 14.37
N LEU A 775 -39.79 -64.80 14.95
CA LEU A 775 -40.26 -64.42 16.28
C LEU A 775 -41.26 -63.26 16.22
N GLU A 776 -42.46 -63.45 16.77
CA GLU A 776 -43.48 -62.42 16.98
C GLU A 776 -43.51 -62.04 18.47
N ILE A 777 -43.45 -60.75 18.79
CA ILE A 777 -43.44 -60.26 20.19
C ILE A 777 -44.76 -59.58 20.50
N THR A 778 -45.67 -60.31 21.16
CA THR A 778 -47.00 -59.82 21.51
C THR A 778 -46.95 -58.98 22.79
N GLY A 779 -46.71 -57.68 22.61
CA GLY A 779 -46.62 -56.70 23.70
C GLY A 779 -45.37 -56.85 24.57
N LYS A 780 -45.38 -56.29 25.79
CA LYS A 780 -44.18 -56.28 26.64
C LYS A 780 -43.84 -57.62 27.30
N LYS A 781 -44.80 -58.56 27.37
CA LYS A 781 -44.69 -59.77 28.22
C LYS A 781 -44.59 -61.11 27.49
N GLU A 782 -45.16 -61.31 26.31
CA GLU A 782 -45.08 -62.61 25.61
C GLU A 782 -44.19 -62.55 24.36
N ALA A 783 -43.70 -63.70 23.91
CA ALA A 783 -43.09 -63.87 22.60
C ALA A 783 -43.39 -65.28 22.05
N THR A 784 -43.73 -65.36 20.76
CA THR A 784 -44.02 -66.62 20.06
C THR A 784 -43.03 -66.82 18.94
N LEU A 785 -42.25 -67.91 19.01
CA LEU A 785 -41.40 -68.37 17.92
C LEU A 785 -42.22 -69.29 17.01
N PHE A 786 -42.49 -68.86 15.79
CA PHE A 786 -43.06 -69.69 14.74
C PHE A 786 -41.95 -70.43 14.03
N ILE A 787 -42.17 -71.72 13.77
CA ILE A 787 -41.23 -72.60 13.05
C ILE A 787 -41.97 -73.45 12.01
N VAL A 788 -41.29 -73.89 10.97
CA VAL A 788 -41.76 -75.00 10.12
C VAL A 788 -41.32 -76.36 10.68
N ALA A 789 -41.88 -77.47 10.18
CA ALA A 789 -41.61 -78.81 10.72
C ALA A 789 -40.13 -79.26 10.58
N ARG A 790 -39.42 -78.76 9.57
CA ARG A 790 -37.95 -78.87 9.41
C ARG A 790 -37.33 -77.48 9.54
N TYR A 791 -37.03 -77.06 10.77
CA TYR A 791 -36.48 -75.74 11.05
C TYR A 791 -34.94 -75.72 10.98
N ASP A 792 -34.38 -74.59 10.54
CA ASP A 792 -32.95 -74.31 10.63
C ASP A 792 -32.60 -73.71 12.01
N LEU A 793 -31.49 -74.16 12.60
CA LEU A 793 -30.99 -73.66 13.87
C LEU A 793 -30.32 -72.28 13.75
N TYR A 794 -29.77 -71.92 12.59
CA TYR A 794 -29.21 -70.58 12.38
C TYR A 794 -30.33 -69.53 12.37
N GLU A 795 -31.42 -69.74 11.62
CA GLU A 795 -32.59 -68.84 11.67
C GLU A 795 -33.27 -68.79 13.03
N VAL A 796 -33.46 -69.94 13.71
CA VAL A 796 -33.96 -69.96 15.10
C VAL A 796 -33.08 -69.10 16.00
N SER A 797 -31.75 -69.22 15.88
CA SER A 797 -30.81 -68.43 16.67
C SER A 797 -30.88 -66.94 16.34
N LYS A 798 -30.91 -66.60 15.05
CA LYS A 798 -31.02 -65.22 14.54
C LYS A 798 -32.28 -64.51 15.03
N ALA A 799 -33.41 -65.23 15.07
CA ALA A 799 -34.66 -64.75 15.65
C ALA A 799 -34.55 -64.59 17.18
N LEU A 800 -33.88 -65.51 17.88
CA LEU A 800 -33.85 -65.54 19.35
C LEU A 800 -32.81 -64.62 20.00
N VAL A 801 -31.60 -64.43 19.47
CA VAL A 801 -30.58 -63.59 20.14
C VAL A 801 -31.05 -62.13 20.29
N ASN A 802 -31.84 -61.61 19.35
CA ASN A 802 -32.53 -60.31 19.44
C ASN A 802 -33.53 -60.19 20.62
N LEU A 803 -34.02 -61.33 21.12
CA LEU A 803 -34.84 -61.44 22.31
C LEU A 803 -33.99 -61.46 23.59
N LEU A 804 -32.87 -62.18 23.54
CA LEU A 804 -32.02 -62.51 24.68
C LEU A 804 -31.08 -61.38 25.11
N LEU A 805 -30.48 -60.66 24.16
CA LEU A 805 -29.44 -59.65 24.43
C LEU A 805 -29.92 -58.23 24.14
N LYS A 806 -29.31 -57.24 24.81
CA LYS A 806 -29.59 -55.81 24.60
C LYS A 806 -28.92 -55.25 23.33
N ARG A 807 -27.78 -55.83 22.93
CA ARG A 807 -26.97 -55.44 21.75
C ARG A 807 -26.35 -56.70 21.11
N PRO A 808 -27.11 -57.44 20.29
CA PRO A 808 -26.65 -58.69 19.69
C PRO A 808 -25.61 -58.46 18.58
N LYS A 809 -24.58 -59.31 18.53
CA LYS A 809 -23.55 -59.35 17.47
C LYS A 809 -23.80 -60.53 16.51
N PRO A 810 -23.27 -60.50 15.27
CA PRO A 810 -23.31 -61.66 14.37
C PRO A 810 -22.68 -62.93 14.98
N GLN A 811 -21.62 -62.77 15.77
CA GLN A 811 -20.94 -63.88 16.48
C GLN A 811 -21.86 -64.56 17.50
N ASP A 812 -22.74 -63.81 18.16
CA ASP A 812 -23.66 -64.33 19.18
C ASP A 812 -24.71 -65.28 18.56
N VAL A 813 -25.10 -65.04 17.30
CA VAL A 813 -26.02 -65.90 16.54
C VAL A 813 -25.38 -67.27 16.26
N LEU A 814 -24.15 -67.27 15.73
CA LEU A 814 -23.39 -68.48 15.42
C LEU A 814 -23.02 -69.26 16.70
N ALA A 815 -22.76 -68.56 17.80
CA ALA A 815 -22.51 -69.18 19.11
C ALA A 815 -23.76 -69.89 19.65
N LEU A 816 -24.94 -69.25 19.60
CA LEU A 816 -26.19 -69.88 20.00
C LEU A 816 -26.53 -71.08 19.12
N GLU A 817 -26.37 -70.97 17.80
CA GLU A 817 -26.59 -72.05 16.83
C GLU A 817 -25.72 -73.28 17.17
N MET A 818 -24.41 -73.08 17.35
CA MET A 818 -23.49 -74.15 17.75
C MET A 818 -23.93 -74.81 19.07
N ILE A 819 -24.36 -74.00 20.06
CA ILE A 819 -24.81 -74.48 21.38
C ILE A 819 -26.16 -75.22 21.29
N LEU A 820 -27.00 -74.94 20.29
CA LEU A 820 -28.23 -75.69 20.02
C LEU A 820 -27.93 -77.02 19.30
N GLY A 821 -27.13 -76.99 18.23
CA GLY A 821 -26.85 -78.16 17.40
C GLY A 821 -25.90 -79.19 18.03
N THR A 822 -25.01 -78.78 18.95
CA THR A 822 -24.03 -79.69 19.56
C THR A 822 -24.65 -80.54 20.68
N ALA A 823 -24.35 -81.85 20.73
CA ALA A 823 -24.78 -82.72 21.85
C ALA A 823 -24.09 -82.36 23.19
N LEU A 824 -24.79 -82.48 24.32
CA LEU A 824 -24.29 -82.10 25.65
C LEU A 824 -22.88 -82.66 26.00
N PRO A 825 -22.52 -83.93 25.71
CA PRO A 825 -21.18 -84.44 25.98
C PRO A 825 -20.07 -83.73 25.17
N ARG A 826 -20.37 -83.33 23.93
CA ARG A 826 -19.44 -82.53 23.09
C ARG A 826 -19.34 -81.09 23.58
N LEU A 827 -20.41 -80.51 24.12
CA LEU A 827 -20.34 -79.20 24.80
C LEU A 827 -19.50 -79.28 26.10
N ARG A 828 -19.61 -80.37 26.88
CA ARG A 828 -18.74 -80.62 28.04
C ARG A 828 -17.26 -80.65 27.65
N ALA A 829 -16.92 -81.36 26.57
CA ALA A 829 -15.57 -81.44 26.03
C ALA A 829 -15.06 -80.10 25.45
N LYS A 830 -15.96 -79.20 25.04
CA LYS A 830 -15.67 -77.81 24.66
C LYS A 830 -15.61 -76.83 25.85
N GLY A 831 -15.75 -77.30 27.09
CA GLY A 831 -15.63 -76.49 28.31
C GLY A 831 -16.94 -75.95 28.90
N TYR A 832 -18.10 -76.18 28.27
CA TYR A 832 -19.37 -75.68 28.79
C TYR A 832 -19.85 -76.46 30.04
N ASN A 833 -20.36 -75.72 31.03
CA ASN A 833 -20.88 -76.27 32.30
C ASN A 833 -22.25 -76.96 32.15
N VAL A 834 -22.28 -78.10 31.46
CA VAL A 834 -23.49 -78.89 31.21
C VAL A 834 -23.91 -79.79 32.38
N ASP A 835 -23.09 -79.92 33.42
CA ASP A 835 -23.28 -80.90 34.50
C ASP A 835 -24.63 -80.75 35.23
N ARG A 836 -25.13 -79.53 35.36
CA ARG A 836 -26.47 -79.27 35.94
C ARG A 836 -27.60 -79.80 35.07
N ILE A 837 -27.48 -79.66 33.74
CA ILE A 837 -28.46 -80.16 32.77
C ILE A 837 -28.40 -81.69 32.71
N LEU A 838 -27.20 -82.27 32.68
CA LEU A 838 -27.01 -83.73 32.71
C LEU A 838 -27.55 -84.35 34.01
N ARG A 839 -27.37 -83.70 35.17
CA ARG A 839 -27.99 -84.16 36.43
C ARG A 839 -29.51 -84.02 36.42
N GLN A 840 -30.06 -82.95 35.84
CA GLN A 840 -31.51 -82.80 35.70
C GLN A 840 -32.09 -83.87 34.76
N GLN A 841 -31.49 -84.09 33.59
CA GLN A 841 -31.93 -85.13 32.65
C GLN A 841 -31.73 -86.55 33.22
N ALA A 842 -30.70 -86.79 34.03
CA ALA A 842 -30.53 -88.07 34.73
C ALA A 842 -31.51 -88.25 35.91
N ALA A 843 -32.02 -87.17 36.50
CA ALA A 843 -33.09 -87.23 37.50
C ALA A 843 -34.45 -87.43 36.82
N GLU A 844 -34.75 -86.69 35.74
CA GLU A 844 -35.94 -86.87 34.91
C GLU A 844 -35.98 -88.28 34.30
N SER A 845 -34.86 -88.80 33.79
CA SER A 845 -34.80 -90.17 33.27
C SER A 845 -34.94 -91.21 34.37
N ARG A 846 -34.33 -91.04 35.56
CA ARG A 846 -34.58 -91.94 36.70
C ARG A 846 -36.03 -91.88 37.20
N ILE A 847 -36.69 -90.73 37.13
CA ILE A 847 -38.10 -90.59 37.51
C ILE A 847 -39.01 -91.24 36.44
N ALA A 848 -38.73 -91.03 35.15
CA ALA A 848 -39.46 -91.66 34.05
C ALA A 848 -39.22 -93.18 33.95
N GLU A 849 -38.00 -93.63 34.23
CA GLU A 849 -37.63 -95.04 34.32
C GLU A 849 -38.28 -95.68 35.56
N ASN A 850 -38.28 -95.01 36.73
CA ASN A 850 -39.05 -95.46 37.90
C ASN A 850 -40.56 -95.44 37.66
N ALA A 851 -41.09 -94.54 36.82
CA ALA A 851 -42.50 -94.52 36.44
C ALA A 851 -42.83 -95.72 35.53
N ARG A 852 -42.04 -95.94 34.47
CA ARG A 852 -42.15 -97.12 33.60
C ARG A 852 -41.93 -98.42 34.35
N GLN A 853 -41.01 -98.47 35.32
CA GLN A 853 -40.79 -99.64 36.17
C GLN A 853 -41.91 -99.82 37.18
N ARG A 854 -42.66 -98.77 37.57
CA ARG A 854 -43.91 -98.91 38.34
C ARG A 854 -45.06 -99.41 37.47
N GLU A 855 -45.22 -98.88 36.26
CA GLU A 855 -46.18 -99.41 35.28
C GLU A 855 -45.90 -100.89 34.99
N LEU A 856 -44.63 -101.25 34.71
CA LEU A 856 -44.18 -102.63 34.54
C LEU A 856 -44.21 -103.46 35.83
N GLU A 857 -44.15 -102.87 37.03
CA GLU A 857 -44.37 -103.60 38.28
C GLU A 857 -45.85 -103.82 38.59
N GLU A 858 -46.74 -102.93 38.16
CA GLU A 858 -48.19 -103.12 38.25
C GLU A 858 -48.67 -104.15 37.23
N GLU A 859 -48.13 -104.13 36.00
CA GLU A 859 -48.28 -105.23 35.04
C GLU A 859 -47.66 -106.53 35.56
N ARG A 860 -46.44 -106.51 36.12
CA ARG A 860 -45.81 -107.71 36.69
C ARG A 860 -46.49 -108.23 37.94
N LYS A 861 -47.12 -107.40 38.77
CA LYS A 861 -47.93 -107.89 39.90
C LYS A 861 -49.17 -108.60 39.38
N ARG A 862 -49.85 -108.04 38.36
CA ARG A 862 -50.98 -108.68 37.68
C ARG A 862 -50.61 -110.00 37.01
N THR A 863 -49.44 -110.10 36.35
CA THR A 863 -49.00 -111.37 35.76
C THR A 863 -48.42 -112.36 36.76
N VAL A 864 -47.72 -111.94 37.83
CA VAL A 864 -47.20 -112.87 38.86
C VAL A 864 -48.31 -113.48 39.73
N GLU A 865 -49.46 -112.80 39.90
CA GLU A 865 -50.66 -113.44 40.46
C GLU A 865 -51.27 -114.51 39.51
N GLN A 866 -51.11 -114.37 38.19
CA GLN A 866 -51.55 -115.37 37.20
C GLN A 866 -50.54 -116.52 37.02
N GLU A 867 -49.23 -116.24 37.01
CA GLU A 867 -48.17 -117.23 36.74
C GLU A 867 -47.98 -118.24 37.87
N LYS A 868 -48.33 -117.88 39.12
CA LYS A 868 -48.31 -118.82 40.26
C LYS A 868 -49.28 -120.01 40.12
N ALA A 869 -50.19 -119.99 39.14
CA ALA A 869 -51.11 -121.08 38.86
C ALA A 869 -50.64 -122.07 37.76
N GLY A 870 -49.50 -121.82 37.08
CA GLY A 870 -49.19 -122.48 35.79
C GLY A 870 -47.85 -123.23 35.66
N ALA A 871 -47.10 -123.46 36.74
CA ALA A 871 -45.68 -123.81 36.65
C ALA A 871 -45.33 -125.33 36.56
N THR A 872 -45.70 -126.02 35.48
CA THR A 872 -45.15 -127.37 35.17
C THR A 872 -44.97 -127.63 33.66
N SER A 873 -43.75 -127.42 33.10
CA SER A 873 -43.09 -128.33 32.13
C SER A 873 -41.75 -127.81 31.55
N GLN A 874 -40.71 -128.62 31.77
CA GLN A 874 -39.63 -129.08 30.87
C GLN A 874 -39.59 -128.66 29.37
N ILE A 875 -38.45 -128.61 28.64
CA ILE A 875 -36.98 -128.54 28.95
C ILE A 875 -36.14 -128.36 27.63
N GLN A 876 -34.83 -128.04 27.74
CA GLN A 876 -33.70 -128.32 26.79
C GLN A 876 -33.31 -127.42 25.57
N LYS A 877 -31.97 -127.45 25.33
CA LYS A 877 -31.20 -127.43 24.05
C LYS A 877 -30.68 -126.11 23.38
N THR A 878 -29.58 -125.59 23.96
CA THR A 878 -28.17 -125.50 23.43
C THR A 878 -27.83 -125.09 21.95
N PRO A 879 -26.62 -124.52 21.68
CA PRO A 879 -26.41 -123.57 20.57
C PRO A 879 -25.37 -123.98 19.48
N LYS A 880 -25.20 -123.09 18.47
CA LYS A 880 -24.06 -122.85 17.53
C LYS A 880 -24.33 -121.54 16.74
N GLY A 881 -23.39 -120.82 16.12
CA GLY A 881 -21.92 -120.85 16.22
C GLY A 881 -21.15 -120.54 14.90
N LYS A 882 -20.21 -119.57 14.95
CA LYS A 882 -18.98 -119.38 14.11
C LYS A 882 -19.03 -118.84 12.64
N MET A 883 -18.09 -117.89 12.38
CA MET A 883 -17.12 -117.81 11.24
C MET A 883 -17.65 -117.52 9.80
N ASN A 884 -16.90 -116.99 8.81
CA ASN A 884 -15.50 -116.53 8.57
C ASN A 884 -15.54 -115.33 7.56
N GLY A 885 -14.48 -114.56 7.23
CA GLY A 885 -13.12 -114.43 7.78
C GLY A 885 -12.02 -114.10 6.73
N THR A 886 -11.11 -113.15 7.06
CA THR A 886 -9.69 -113.03 6.59
C THR A 886 -9.38 -112.77 5.09
N PRO A 887 -8.11 -112.46 4.70
CA PRO A 887 -6.89 -112.06 5.46
C PRO A 887 -6.61 -110.54 5.26
N ASN A 888 -5.43 -109.89 5.40
CA ASN A 888 -4.03 -110.15 5.84
C ASN A 888 -3.46 -108.77 6.37
N VAL A 889 -2.19 -108.44 6.73
CA VAL A 889 -0.82 -109.01 6.70
C VAL A 889 -0.04 -108.59 7.99
N ASP A 890 1.11 -109.22 8.23
CA ASP A 890 2.25 -108.92 9.14
C ASP A 890 2.90 -107.49 9.07
N LYS A 891 3.75 -107.00 10.01
CA LYS A 891 4.34 -107.53 11.28
C LYS A 891 4.78 -106.43 12.29
N THR A 892 5.12 -106.87 13.51
CA THR A 892 5.59 -106.18 14.74
C THR A 892 7.15 -105.96 14.75
N PRO A 893 7.87 -105.37 15.78
CA PRO A 893 7.53 -105.26 17.23
C PRO A 893 8.09 -104.13 18.16
N THR A 894 7.55 -104.10 19.40
CA THR A 894 8.13 -103.75 20.73
C THR A 894 8.46 -102.30 21.22
N VAL A 895 8.25 -102.15 22.55
CA VAL A 895 8.54 -101.05 23.53
C VAL A 895 9.99 -101.14 24.10
N PRO A 896 10.53 -100.29 25.04
CA PRO A 896 10.01 -99.16 25.87
C PRO A 896 10.89 -97.85 25.75
N GLY A 897 10.87 -96.81 26.61
CA GLY A 897 10.00 -96.35 27.74
C GLY A 897 10.77 -95.77 28.96
N ALA A 898 10.11 -94.93 29.79
CA ALA A 898 10.62 -94.19 30.98
C ALA A 898 11.62 -93.03 30.71
N PHE A 899 11.82 -92.00 31.55
CA PHE A 899 11.50 -91.75 32.99
C PHE A 899 10.79 -90.40 33.26
N ALA A 900 10.34 -90.23 34.52
CA ALA A 900 9.73 -89.02 35.13
C ALA A 900 10.83 -88.13 35.82
N PRO A 901 10.61 -87.18 36.78
CA PRO A 901 9.40 -86.88 37.56
C PRO A 901 9.04 -85.39 37.83
N ASP A 902 7.87 -85.23 38.47
CA ASP A 902 7.44 -84.30 39.54
C ASP A 902 8.41 -83.22 40.10
N SER A 903 7.97 -81.96 40.31
CA SER A 903 7.18 -81.40 41.47
C SER A 903 8.08 -81.11 42.71
N PRO A 904 7.66 -80.41 43.81
CA PRO A 904 6.33 -79.88 44.15
C PRO A 904 6.28 -78.46 44.81
N GLU A 905 5.04 -78.02 45.11
CA GLU A 905 4.60 -77.24 46.31
C GLU A 905 5.19 -75.84 46.62
N GLU A 906 4.54 -74.95 47.38
CA GLU A 906 3.25 -75.02 48.10
C GLU A 906 2.45 -73.69 48.01
N SER A 907 1.24 -73.63 48.60
CA SER A 907 0.42 -72.41 48.67
C SER A 907 -0.28 -72.29 50.03
N PRO A 908 -0.61 -71.06 50.47
CA PRO A 908 -2.03 -70.82 50.74
C PRO A 908 -2.53 -69.42 50.32
N ARG A 909 -3.86 -69.27 50.27
CA ARG A 909 -4.59 -68.00 50.06
C ARG A 909 -5.04 -67.42 51.43
N PRO A 910 -5.51 -66.16 51.52
CA PRO A 910 -6.91 -65.87 51.14
C PRO A 910 -7.13 -64.64 50.24
N ASN A 911 -8.33 -64.60 49.66
CA ASN A 911 -8.97 -63.49 48.92
C ASN A 911 -9.29 -62.27 49.86
N PRO A 912 -9.76 -61.07 49.39
CA PRO A 912 -10.48 -60.83 48.12
C PRO A 912 -10.34 -59.44 47.40
N LEU A 913 -11.10 -59.32 46.30
CA LEU A 913 -11.66 -58.11 45.65
C LEU A 913 -10.92 -57.31 44.54
N THR A 914 -11.69 -57.12 43.45
CA THR A 914 -11.87 -55.91 42.58
C THR A 914 -10.81 -55.38 41.60
N LEU A 915 -11.11 -55.67 40.32
CA LEU A 915 -11.35 -54.74 39.19
C LEU A 915 -10.26 -53.84 38.56
N ALA A 916 -10.36 -53.84 37.22
CA ALA A 916 -10.13 -52.73 36.28
C ALA A 916 -8.68 -52.33 35.92
N GLN A 917 -8.51 -51.92 34.66
CA GLN A 917 -7.24 -51.58 34.03
C GLN A 917 -7.34 -50.25 33.25
N ARG A 918 -6.16 -49.67 32.98
CA ARG A 918 -5.81 -48.95 31.74
C ARG A 918 -6.31 -47.51 31.52
N ALA A 919 -5.48 -46.59 32.02
CA ALA A 919 -4.89 -45.44 31.30
C ALA A 919 -5.78 -44.34 30.66
N LYS A 920 -5.37 -43.08 30.90
CA LYS A 920 -4.75 -42.23 29.85
C LYS A 920 -3.90 -41.10 30.46
N LYS A 921 -2.99 -40.54 29.67
CA LYS A 921 -2.18 -39.34 29.98
C LYS A 921 -2.94 -38.06 29.58
N PRO A 922 -2.61 -36.88 30.13
CA PRO A 922 -3.26 -35.61 29.76
C PRO A 922 -2.76 -35.07 28.41
N ASN A 923 -3.60 -34.23 27.78
CA ASN A 923 -3.20 -33.37 26.66
C ASN A 923 -2.84 -31.98 27.19
N PHE A 924 -1.86 -31.33 26.55
CA PHE A 924 -1.70 -29.88 26.57
C PHE A 924 -1.38 -29.44 25.15
N SER A 925 -2.04 -28.40 24.65
CA SER A 925 -1.77 -27.81 23.34
C SER A 925 -2.31 -26.39 23.31
N TRP A 926 -1.44 -25.43 23.03
CA TRP A 926 -1.83 -24.10 22.57
C TRP A 926 -1.51 -24.03 21.08
N GLN A 927 -2.50 -23.71 20.26
CA GLN A 927 -2.29 -23.32 18.86
C GLN A 927 -2.97 -21.98 18.59
N SER A 928 -2.24 -20.92 18.91
CA SER A 928 -2.42 -19.58 18.36
C SER A 928 -1.04 -18.99 18.12
N LEU A 929 -0.83 -18.38 16.95
CA LEU A 929 0.37 -17.63 16.57
C LEU A 929 1.65 -18.47 16.30
N ILE A 930 1.77 -19.01 15.09
CA ILE A 930 2.81 -18.51 14.17
C ILE A 930 2.13 -18.08 12.88
N ASN A 931 2.06 -16.78 12.68
CA ASN A 931 1.69 -16.09 11.44
C ASN A 931 2.60 -14.85 11.40
N SER A 932 3.14 -14.47 10.24
CA SER A 932 4.24 -13.49 10.06
C SER A 932 5.60 -13.99 10.59
N VAL A 933 6.78 -13.66 10.02
CA VAL A 933 7.21 -12.81 8.87
C VAL A 933 8.34 -13.61 8.14
N GLY A 934 8.67 -13.52 6.84
CA GLY A 934 8.24 -12.72 5.68
C GLY A 934 8.89 -13.34 4.41
N LEU A 935 9.20 -12.64 3.32
CA LEU A 935 9.17 -11.20 3.03
C LEU A 935 9.04 -11.03 1.48
N ASP A 936 7.90 -10.54 1.01
CA ASP A 936 7.73 -10.09 -0.38
C ASP A 936 8.11 -8.60 -0.50
N ASN A 937 8.65 -8.18 -1.64
CA ASN A 937 9.07 -6.78 -1.85
C ASN A 937 8.36 -6.10 -3.03
N ARG A 938 7.27 -5.37 -2.73
CA ARG A 938 7.12 -3.99 -3.20
C ARG A 938 6.16 -3.18 -2.33
N ASN A 939 6.65 -2.04 -1.85
CA ASN A 939 5.89 -1.00 -1.15
C ASN A 939 5.26 -0.03 -2.17
N PRO A 940 4.31 0.86 -1.82
CA PRO A 940 4.74 2.20 -1.38
C PRO A 940 3.84 2.95 -0.37
N PHE A 941 4.45 3.29 0.76
CA PHE A 941 4.46 4.59 1.45
C PHE A 941 3.35 5.64 1.17
N SER A 942 2.54 5.92 2.20
CA SER A 942 2.54 7.23 2.89
C SER A 942 1.86 7.06 4.27
N GLN A 943 2.12 7.84 5.33
CA GLN A 943 2.91 9.08 5.45
C GLN A 943 3.47 9.23 6.89
N GLN A 944 4.43 10.14 7.06
CA GLN A 944 4.94 10.76 8.32
C GLN A 944 6.12 10.08 9.06
N GLN A 945 6.99 10.98 9.55
CA GLN A 945 8.06 10.80 10.55
C GLN A 945 9.19 9.80 10.27
N ALA A 946 10.15 10.25 9.44
CA ALA A 946 11.57 10.05 9.73
C ALA A 946 12.26 11.42 9.66
N ASP A 947 12.99 11.81 10.71
CA ASP A 947 13.99 12.89 10.63
C ASP A 947 14.98 12.76 11.80
N ASN A 948 16.29 12.84 11.51
CA ASN A 948 17.44 12.69 12.45
C ASN A 948 17.54 11.32 13.16
N LEU A 949 18.60 10.54 12.98
CA LEU A 949 19.93 10.85 13.51
C LEU A 949 21.07 10.15 12.75
N LEU A 950 22.12 10.89 12.38
CA LEU A 950 23.48 10.37 12.12
C LEU A 950 24.52 11.43 12.49
N THR A 951 25.02 11.41 13.73
CA THR A 951 26.26 12.12 14.10
C THR A 951 26.92 11.51 15.36
N ILE A 952 28.18 11.91 15.58
CA ILE A 952 29.12 11.33 16.55
C ILE A 952 29.04 12.08 17.91
N GLY A 953 29.46 11.44 19.01
CA GLY A 953 29.45 11.98 20.39
C GLY A 953 30.53 13.05 20.69
N PRO A 954 31.02 13.24 21.95
CA PRO A 954 31.02 12.30 23.10
C PRO A 954 30.63 12.89 24.49
N ASN A 955 30.68 12.04 25.53
CA ASN A 955 30.88 12.29 26.99
C ASN A 955 30.26 13.53 27.68
N THR A 956 29.52 13.30 28.79
CA THR A 956 29.94 13.70 30.18
C THR A 956 28.94 13.27 31.29
N GLY A 957 29.47 12.97 32.49
CA GLY A 957 28.88 13.36 33.78
C GLY A 957 27.82 12.49 34.49
N ASP A 958 28.22 11.88 35.61
CA ASP A 958 27.55 11.84 36.93
C ASP A 958 26.08 11.34 37.14
N GLN A 959 25.70 10.76 38.30
CA GLN A 959 26.43 9.96 39.31
C GLN A 959 25.45 9.27 40.29
N SER A 960 25.95 8.34 41.12
CA SER A 960 25.36 7.80 42.38
C SER A 960 24.06 6.96 42.33
N SER A 961 23.83 5.96 43.20
CA SER A 961 24.77 5.11 43.99
C SER A 961 24.08 3.85 44.56
N ASP A 962 24.91 2.94 45.10
CA ASP A 962 24.64 1.96 46.19
C ASP A 962 24.06 0.54 45.94
N HIS A 963 24.67 -0.41 46.67
CA HIS A 963 24.52 -1.88 46.72
C HIS A 963 24.90 -2.36 48.16
N PRO A 964 24.89 -3.68 48.53
CA PRO A 964 24.14 -4.81 47.95
C PRO A 964 23.21 -5.77 48.78
N PRO A 965 23.28 -6.03 50.11
CA PRO A 965 23.39 -7.44 50.59
C PRO A 965 22.42 -7.86 51.75
N PRO A 966 22.46 -9.08 52.35
CA PRO A 966 23.18 -10.34 52.01
C PRO A 966 22.35 -11.67 52.04
N TYR A 967 22.86 -12.70 51.33
CA TYR A 967 22.88 -14.18 51.59
C TYR A 967 21.74 -14.96 52.36
N ASN A 968 21.16 -15.97 51.67
CA ASN A 968 21.14 -17.45 51.96
C ASN A 968 20.75 -18.05 53.36
N PRO A 969 20.37 -19.37 53.47
CA PRO A 969 19.51 -20.23 52.63
C PRO A 969 18.58 -21.19 53.48
N VAL A 970 18.17 -22.37 52.94
CA VAL A 970 17.58 -23.60 53.58
C VAL A 970 16.07 -23.90 53.34
N ASP A 971 15.75 -25.21 53.31
CA ASP A 971 14.60 -25.97 52.78
C ASP A 971 13.89 -26.80 53.92
N PRO A 972 12.92 -27.74 53.75
CA PRO A 972 11.73 -27.85 52.88
C PRO A 972 10.37 -27.91 53.66
N ARG A 973 9.23 -27.63 52.98
CA ARG A 973 7.95 -28.41 53.04
C ARG A 973 6.81 -27.88 52.15
N ASN A 974 5.99 -28.81 51.63
CA ASN A 974 4.82 -28.63 50.74
C ASN A 974 3.50 -28.51 51.57
N PRO A 975 2.28 -28.25 51.00
CA PRO A 975 1.92 -27.75 49.66
C PRO A 975 0.82 -26.64 49.61
N LYS A 976 0.74 -25.88 48.50
CA LYS A 976 -0.51 -25.38 47.83
C LYS A 976 -0.22 -24.61 46.53
N GLN A 977 -1.15 -24.69 45.57
CA GLN A 977 -1.16 -23.99 44.27
C GLN A 977 -2.01 -22.69 44.33
N PRO A 978 -2.00 -21.81 43.30
CA PRO A 978 -1.04 -21.62 42.20
C PRO A 978 -0.49 -20.18 42.10
N GLY A 979 0.55 -19.96 41.28
CA GLY A 979 1.01 -18.61 40.90
C GLY A 979 1.96 -18.65 39.71
N ASN A 980 1.81 -17.72 38.76
CA ASN A 980 2.63 -17.67 37.55
C ASN A 980 4.10 -17.34 37.86
N GLN A 981 5.01 -18.02 37.18
CA GLN A 981 6.37 -17.54 36.94
C GLN A 981 6.61 -17.55 35.42
N ALA A 982 7.24 -16.50 34.91
CA ALA A 982 7.53 -16.37 33.48
C ALA A 982 8.74 -17.24 33.09
N GLU A 983 8.73 -17.77 31.88
CA GLU A 983 9.84 -18.57 31.36
C GLU A 983 11.09 -17.69 31.16
N THR A 984 12.23 -18.19 31.63
CA THR A 984 13.52 -17.50 31.50
C THR A 984 14.06 -17.67 30.08
N VAL A 985 14.23 -16.56 29.36
CA VAL A 985 14.77 -16.54 28.00
C VAL A 985 16.16 -17.19 27.95
N THR A 986 16.38 -18.13 27.02
CA THR A 986 17.67 -18.77 26.76
C THR A 986 18.75 -17.72 26.50
N ALA A 987 19.80 -17.71 27.31
CA ALA A 987 20.88 -16.73 27.18
C ALA A 987 21.58 -16.86 25.81
N PRO A 988 21.93 -15.77 25.11
CA PRO A 988 22.51 -15.85 23.76
C PRO A 988 23.77 -16.71 23.65
N GLN A 989 24.61 -16.74 24.70
CA GLN A 989 25.79 -17.62 24.75
C GLN A 989 25.42 -19.11 24.80
N GLN A 990 24.34 -19.45 25.50
CA GLN A 990 23.85 -20.83 25.60
C GLN A 990 23.18 -21.28 24.29
N LEU A 991 22.44 -20.38 23.62
CA LEU A 991 21.97 -20.63 22.25
C LEU A 991 23.14 -20.90 21.30
N GLN A 992 24.16 -20.03 21.30
CA GLN A 992 25.34 -20.19 20.45
C GLN A 992 26.08 -21.51 20.74
N GLN A 993 26.16 -21.93 22.01
CA GLN A 993 26.75 -23.21 22.42
C GLN A 993 25.91 -24.42 21.94
N ASN A 994 24.58 -24.33 21.94
CA ASN A 994 23.70 -25.35 21.39
C ASN A 994 23.87 -25.50 19.86
N LEU A 995 23.94 -24.39 19.12
CA LEU A 995 24.17 -24.42 17.67
C LEU A 995 25.54 -25.03 17.33
N VAL A 996 26.60 -24.67 18.10
CA VAL A 996 27.95 -25.23 17.89
C VAL A 996 28.00 -26.73 18.21
N SER A 997 27.38 -27.18 19.30
CA SER A 997 27.38 -28.61 19.66
C SER A 997 26.59 -29.46 18.66
N ALA A 998 25.50 -28.91 18.10
CA ALA A 998 24.72 -29.53 17.03
C ALA A 998 25.48 -29.67 15.71
N VAL A 999 26.34 -28.71 15.35
CA VAL A 999 27.24 -28.84 14.19
C VAL A 999 28.36 -29.84 14.47
N GLN A 1000 28.90 -29.88 15.69
CA GLN A 1000 29.90 -30.86 16.13
C GLN A 1000 29.33 -32.30 16.22
N ALA A 1001 28.00 -32.45 16.29
CA ALA A 1001 27.35 -33.76 16.29
C ALA A 1001 27.32 -34.44 14.90
N CYS A 1002 27.71 -33.75 13.83
CA CYS A 1002 27.71 -34.26 12.46
C CYS A 1002 28.82 -35.29 12.18
N ARG A 1003 28.51 -36.36 11.43
CA ARG A 1003 29.36 -37.57 11.27
C ARG A 1003 29.24 -38.16 9.87
N SER A 1004 30.28 -38.85 9.41
CA SER A 1004 30.22 -39.69 8.22
C SER A 1004 29.34 -40.92 8.43
N HIS A 1005 28.64 -41.34 7.38
CA HIS A 1005 27.92 -42.60 7.36
C HIS A 1005 28.77 -43.68 6.69
N ASP A 1006 29.24 -44.64 7.47
CA ASP A 1006 30.24 -45.62 7.01
C ASP A 1006 29.71 -47.05 6.82
N SER A 1007 28.41 -47.31 7.05
CA SER A 1007 27.77 -48.56 6.59
C SER A 1007 27.24 -48.44 5.16
N SER A 1008 27.29 -49.55 4.42
CA SER A 1008 26.98 -49.65 3.00
C SER A 1008 25.49 -49.72 2.66
N SER A 1009 24.62 -49.87 3.66
CA SER A 1009 23.16 -49.88 3.52
C SER A 1009 22.48 -49.12 4.65
N ILE A 1010 21.34 -48.51 4.32
CA ILE A 1010 20.41 -47.87 5.25
C ILE A 1010 19.05 -48.51 4.99
N PHE A 1011 18.47 -49.08 6.05
CA PHE A 1011 17.18 -49.77 6.01
C PHE A 1011 16.35 -49.46 7.26
N SER A 1012 15.14 -48.97 7.07
CA SER A 1012 14.15 -48.69 8.14
C SER A 1012 12.85 -49.47 7.89
N LYS A 1013 12.35 -50.17 8.92
CA LYS A 1013 11.17 -51.03 8.79
C LYS A 1013 9.89 -50.20 8.63
N PRO A 1014 9.03 -50.48 7.64
CA PRO A 1014 7.73 -49.82 7.51
C PRO A 1014 6.74 -50.29 8.59
N GLN A 1015 5.89 -49.38 9.05
CA GLN A 1015 4.66 -49.67 9.80
C GLN A 1015 3.46 -49.02 9.09
N THR A 1016 2.28 -49.61 9.22
CA THR A 1016 1.12 -49.28 8.38
C THR A 1016 0.14 -48.30 9.01
N ASN A 1017 0.00 -47.15 8.36
CA ASN A 1017 -1.21 -46.32 8.18
C ASN A 1017 -2.05 -45.88 9.40
N VAL A 1018 -2.11 -44.57 9.63
CA VAL A 1018 -3.38 -43.82 9.63
C VAL A 1018 -3.20 -42.53 8.81
N ILE A 1019 -4.19 -42.24 7.96
CA ILE A 1019 -4.56 -41.02 7.20
C ILE A 1019 -3.62 -39.80 7.31
N LYS A 1020 -3.18 -39.26 6.15
CA LYS A 1020 -2.51 -37.96 6.03
C LYS A 1020 -3.50 -36.86 5.62
N GLU A 1021 -3.57 -35.79 6.42
CA GLU A 1021 -3.95 -34.45 5.95
C GLU A 1021 -2.79 -33.49 6.25
N GLY A 1022 -2.47 -32.62 5.30
CA GLY A 1022 -1.30 -31.73 5.34
C GLY A 1022 -0.06 -32.31 4.63
N PRO A 1023 0.67 -31.51 3.82
CA PRO A 1023 1.90 -31.94 3.16
C PRO A 1023 3.07 -31.95 4.16
N SER A 1024 3.34 -33.11 4.77
CA SER A 1024 4.52 -33.28 5.62
C SER A 1024 5.82 -33.09 4.81
N TYR A 1025 6.59 -32.06 5.17
CA TYR A 1025 7.83 -31.68 4.49
C TYR A 1025 8.94 -32.74 4.68
N CYS A 1026 8.93 -33.43 5.82
CA CYS A 1026 9.72 -34.64 6.06
C CYS A 1026 8.90 -35.66 6.87
N ASP A 1027 8.73 -36.90 6.38
CA ASP A 1027 8.10 -37.98 7.14
C ASP A 1027 9.08 -38.47 8.23
N SER A 1028 8.73 -38.36 9.50
CA SER A 1028 9.67 -38.42 10.64
C SER A 1028 10.33 -39.77 10.94
N GLN A 1029 9.90 -40.85 10.28
CA GLN A 1029 10.75 -42.01 9.99
C GLN A 1029 10.36 -42.58 8.61
N PRO A 1030 11.08 -42.22 7.53
CA PRO A 1030 10.75 -42.73 6.22
C PRO A 1030 11.33 -44.14 6.08
N GLY A 1031 10.52 -45.11 5.66
CA GLY A 1031 10.97 -46.46 5.30
C GLY A 1031 11.81 -46.42 4.03
N ARG A 1032 13.13 -46.27 4.17
CA ARG A 1032 14.07 -46.12 3.05
C ARG A 1032 15.00 -47.32 2.99
N ASP A 1033 15.11 -47.88 1.79
CA ASP A 1033 15.97 -49.01 1.45
C ASP A 1033 16.96 -48.54 0.37
N ILE A 1034 18.07 -47.96 0.83
CA ILE A 1034 19.10 -47.36 -0.02
C ILE A 1034 20.47 -48.00 0.27
N SER A 1035 21.22 -48.31 -0.79
CA SER A 1035 22.62 -48.75 -0.68
C SER A 1035 23.57 -47.63 -1.07
N PHE A 1036 24.79 -47.64 -0.54
CA PHE A 1036 25.92 -46.95 -1.17
C PHE A 1036 26.06 -47.44 -2.63
N ALA A 1037 26.51 -46.55 -3.51
CA ALA A 1037 26.66 -46.84 -4.94
C ALA A 1037 27.96 -46.32 -5.53
N ALA A 1038 28.38 -45.09 -5.18
CA ALA A 1038 29.65 -44.50 -5.63
C ALA A 1038 30.04 -43.30 -4.75
N ASP A 1039 31.31 -42.90 -4.82
CA ASP A 1039 31.75 -41.57 -4.39
C ASP A 1039 31.65 -40.58 -5.55
N SER A 1040 31.17 -39.37 -5.28
CA SER A 1040 31.24 -38.25 -6.23
C SER A 1040 32.65 -37.64 -6.25
N GLY A 1041 33.05 -37.03 -7.37
CA GLY A 1041 34.35 -36.39 -7.53
C GLY A 1041 34.70 -35.34 -6.45
N PRO A 1042 33.74 -34.56 -5.91
CA PRO A 1042 33.97 -33.67 -4.78
C PRO A 1042 34.20 -34.33 -3.41
N GLY A 1043 34.05 -35.66 -3.30
CA GLY A 1043 34.26 -36.44 -2.07
C GLY A 1043 32.99 -36.72 -1.24
N ILE A 1044 31.80 -36.55 -1.82
CA ILE A 1044 30.51 -36.86 -1.15
C ILE A 1044 29.99 -38.22 -1.62
N LYS A 1045 29.60 -39.08 -0.66
CA LYS A 1045 29.07 -40.42 -0.93
C LYS A 1045 27.67 -40.36 -1.55
N VAL A 1046 27.41 -41.20 -2.55
CA VAL A 1046 26.12 -41.31 -3.27
C VAL A 1046 25.44 -42.64 -2.94
N PHE A 1047 24.17 -42.57 -2.55
CA PHE A 1047 23.31 -43.70 -2.21
C PHE A 1047 22.12 -43.80 -3.18
N LEU A 1048 21.77 -45.02 -3.60
CA LEU A 1048 20.67 -45.27 -4.54
C LEU A 1048 19.67 -46.26 -3.94
N ALA A 1049 18.37 -46.02 -4.18
CA ALA A 1049 17.31 -46.95 -3.82
C ALA A 1049 17.54 -48.35 -4.41
N ASN A 1050 17.31 -49.39 -3.61
CA ASN A 1050 17.51 -50.78 -4.03
C ASN A 1050 16.49 -51.27 -5.06
N ALA A 1051 15.36 -50.58 -5.21
CA ALA A 1051 14.40 -50.80 -6.29
C ALA A 1051 14.86 -50.31 -7.68
N LEU A 1052 16.00 -49.59 -7.77
CA LEU A 1052 16.50 -49.05 -9.03
C LEU A 1052 17.25 -50.13 -9.83
N SER A 1053 16.70 -50.50 -10.99
CA SER A 1053 17.07 -51.71 -11.75
C SER A 1053 18.44 -51.68 -12.43
N ASP A 1054 18.94 -50.52 -12.85
CA ASP A 1054 20.33 -50.36 -13.34
C ASP A 1054 21.00 -49.15 -12.67
N LYS A 1055 21.73 -49.43 -11.59
CA LYS A 1055 22.51 -48.44 -10.84
C LYS A 1055 23.71 -47.91 -11.64
N THR A 1056 24.26 -48.70 -12.56
CA THR A 1056 25.45 -48.32 -13.35
C THR A 1056 25.09 -47.35 -14.45
N ALA A 1057 24.02 -47.62 -15.21
CA ALA A 1057 23.49 -46.70 -16.22
C ALA A 1057 22.96 -45.40 -15.60
N PHE A 1058 22.37 -45.46 -14.40
CA PHE A 1058 21.96 -44.26 -13.68
C PHE A 1058 23.16 -43.36 -13.34
N LEU A 1059 24.23 -43.94 -12.77
CA LEU A 1059 25.44 -43.19 -12.40
C LEU A 1059 26.14 -42.59 -13.63
N SER A 1060 26.27 -43.32 -14.73
CA SER A 1060 26.92 -42.81 -15.94
C SER A 1060 26.11 -41.68 -16.61
N ALA A 1061 24.79 -41.82 -16.68
CA ALA A 1061 23.91 -40.77 -17.23
C ALA A 1061 23.84 -39.50 -16.35
N ASN A 1062 24.05 -39.63 -15.04
CA ASN A 1062 23.89 -38.51 -14.08
C ASN A 1062 25.20 -37.96 -13.51
N ALA A 1063 26.37 -38.47 -13.94
CA ALA A 1063 27.67 -38.12 -13.35
C ALA A 1063 27.93 -36.61 -13.25
N ALA A 1064 27.56 -35.84 -14.29
CA ALA A 1064 27.72 -34.37 -14.29
C ALA A 1064 26.86 -33.69 -13.22
N GLY A 1065 25.58 -34.06 -13.11
CA GLY A 1065 24.65 -33.50 -12.13
C GLY A 1065 24.97 -33.91 -10.69
N LEU A 1066 25.37 -35.17 -10.48
CA LEU A 1066 25.80 -35.66 -9.17
C LEU A 1066 27.06 -34.94 -8.67
N ASN A 1067 28.04 -34.69 -9.55
CA ASN A 1067 29.24 -33.92 -9.21
C ASN A 1067 28.96 -32.42 -8.99
N ALA A 1068 28.03 -31.84 -9.75
CA ALA A 1068 27.57 -30.47 -9.51
C ALA A 1068 26.85 -30.32 -8.17
N PHE A 1069 25.93 -31.23 -7.85
CA PHE A 1069 25.21 -31.24 -6.58
C PHE A 1069 26.15 -31.48 -5.39
N ALA A 1070 27.10 -32.41 -5.51
CA ALA A 1070 28.13 -32.64 -4.50
C ALA A 1070 29.02 -31.41 -4.27
N SER A 1071 29.30 -30.62 -5.31
CA SER A 1071 30.02 -29.36 -5.19
C SER A 1071 29.18 -28.32 -4.42
N LEU A 1072 27.91 -28.15 -4.80
CA LEU A 1072 26.97 -27.25 -4.13
C LEU A 1072 26.79 -27.60 -2.64
N LEU A 1073 26.55 -28.88 -2.33
CA LEU A 1073 26.38 -29.33 -0.94
C LEU A 1073 27.65 -29.10 -0.12
N ARG A 1074 28.84 -29.35 -0.68
CA ARG A 1074 30.11 -29.07 -0.01
C ARG A 1074 30.31 -27.57 0.24
N ASP A 1075 29.90 -26.73 -0.71
CA ASP A 1075 29.94 -25.27 -0.58
C ASP A 1075 28.96 -24.77 0.48
N CYS A 1076 27.72 -25.28 0.52
CA CYS A 1076 26.75 -24.98 1.57
C CYS A 1076 27.22 -25.48 2.94
N GLY A 1077 27.81 -26.69 2.98
CA GLY A 1077 28.42 -27.26 4.18
C GLY A 1077 29.55 -26.40 4.76
N SER A 1078 30.37 -25.79 3.90
CA SER A 1078 31.51 -24.95 4.31
C SER A 1078 31.15 -23.68 5.10
N ILE A 1079 29.86 -23.29 5.08
CA ILE A 1079 29.33 -22.19 5.89
C ILE A 1079 29.34 -22.57 7.38
N PHE A 1080 29.01 -23.82 7.68
CA PHE A 1080 29.04 -24.42 9.00
C PHE A 1080 30.43 -25.02 9.29
N PRO A 1081 30.91 -25.04 10.54
CA PRO A 1081 32.13 -25.76 10.90
C PRO A 1081 31.92 -27.29 10.99
N MET A 1082 31.35 -27.91 9.95
CA MET A 1082 31.05 -29.35 9.87
C MET A 1082 32.05 -30.12 9.00
N PRO A 1083 32.31 -31.42 9.26
CA PRO A 1083 33.10 -32.26 8.35
C PRO A 1083 32.35 -32.47 7.02
N PRO A 1084 32.96 -32.21 5.85
CA PRO A 1084 32.30 -32.44 4.55
C PRO A 1084 31.79 -33.87 4.34
N GLN A 1085 32.44 -34.86 4.97
CA GLN A 1085 32.08 -36.27 4.94
C GLN A 1085 30.77 -36.59 5.68
N SER A 1086 30.19 -35.63 6.41
CA SER A 1086 28.86 -35.78 7.02
C SER A 1086 27.70 -35.49 6.06
N LEU A 1087 27.99 -34.98 4.86
CA LEU A 1087 27.04 -34.77 3.79
C LEU A 1087 27.04 -35.97 2.83
N HIS A 1088 25.84 -36.39 2.44
CA HIS A 1088 25.60 -37.54 1.59
C HIS A 1088 24.52 -37.20 0.56
N ILE A 1089 24.61 -37.75 -0.64
CA ILE A 1089 23.56 -37.65 -1.66
C ILE A 1089 22.77 -38.95 -1.66
N PHE A 1090 21.45 -38.87 -1.76
CA PHE A 1090 20.61 -40.03 -2.09
C PHE A 1090 19.71 -39.77 -3.30
N TYR A 1091 19.20 -40.85 -3.89
CA TYR A 1091 18.18 -40.79 -4.94
C TYR A 1091 17.10 -41.86 -4.72
N ASP A 1092 15.84 -41.41 -4.68
CA ASP A 1092 14.65 -42.24 -4.76
C ASP A 1092 13.89 -42.01 -6.07
N GLN A 1093 13.21 -43.04 -6.58
CA GLN A 1093 12.28 -42.86 -7.71
C GLN A 1093 10.94 -42.26 -7.24
N HIS A 1094 10.53 -42.58 -6.00
CA HIS A 1094 9.26 -42.18 -5.40
C HIS A 1094 9.43 -41.83 -3.92
N GLY A 1095 8.86 -40.70 -3.50
CA GLY A 1095 8.87 -40.21 -2.11
C GLY A 1095 8.96 -38.68 -2.03
N SER A 1096 8.45 -38.09 -0.94
CA SER A 1096 8.42 -36.63 -0.72
C SER A 1096 9.64 -36.06 0.00
N THR A 1097 10.55 -36.90 0.51
CA THR A 1097 11.72 -36.49 1.30
C THR A 1097 12.72 -35.67 0.49
N ILE A 1098 12.90 -34.38 0.82
CA ILE A 1098 13.89 -33.48 0.21
C ILE A 1098 15.29 -33.75 0.80
N ALA A 1099 15.36 -33.87 2.13
CA ALA A 1099 16.54 -34.31 2.87
C ALA A 1099 16.12 -35.10 4.12
N PHE A 1100 17.08 -35.74 4.79
CA PHE A 1100 16.90 -36.29 6.13
C PHE A 1100 18.23 -36.44 6.89
N ASN A 1101 18.18 -36.32 8.22
CA ASN A 1101 19.29 -36.56 9.13
C ASN A 1101 19.19 -37.94 9.80
N SER A 1102 20.24 -38.76 9.63
CA SER A 1102 20.42 -40.03 10.32
C SER A 1102 21.58 -39.93 11.33
N ASN A 1103 21.27 -39.65 12.59
CA ASN A 1103 22.22 -39.59 13.73
C ASN A 1103 23.45 -38.68 13.52
N GLY A 1104 23.30 -37.57 12.79
CA GLY A 1104 24.36 -36.63 12.43
C GLY A 1104 24.93 -36.80 11.02
N SER A 1105 24.47 -37.79 10.25
CA SER A 1105 24.75 -37.91 8.83
C SER A 1105 23.57 -37.37 8.02
N LEU A 1106 23.82 -36.31 7.24
CA LEU A 1106 22.78 -35.60 6.49
C LEU A 1106 22.72 -36.12 5.05
N PHE A 1107 21.52 -36.44 4.57
CA PHE A 1107 21.26 -37.03 3.25
C PHE A 1107 20.37 -36.10 2.43
N CYS A 1108 20.86 -35.62 1.28
CA CYS A 1108 20.15 -34.68 0.40
C CYS A 1108 19.70 -35.36 -0.90
N ASN A 1109 18.46 -35.12 -1.34
CA ASN A 1109 17.87 -35.86 -2.46
C ASN A 1109 18.21 -35.24 -3.82
N TYR A 1110 18.98 -35.97 -4.62
CA TYR A 1110 19.36 -35.57 -5.98
C TYR A 1110 18.15 -35.39 -6.92
N ARG A 1111 17.02 -36.09 -6.68
CA ARG A 1111 15.80 -35.92 -7.48
C ARG A 1111 15.19 -34.52 -7.35
N PHE A 1112 15.32 -33.89 -6.19
CA PHE A 1112 14.86 -32.51 -6.00
C PHE A 1112 15.85 -31.51 -6.61
N PHE A 1113 17.16 -31.74 -6.48
CA PHE A 1113 18.17 -30.92 -7.18
C PHE A 1113 17.97 -30.93 -8.71
N THR A 1114 17.68 -32.09 -9.30
CA THR A 1114 17.47 -32.19 -10.75
C THR A 1114 16.19 -31.52 -11.24
N GLN A 1115 15.12 -31.57 -10.44
CA GLN A 1115 13.84 -30.92 -10.78
C GLN A 1115 13.83 -29.41 -10.52
N LEU A 1116 14.55 -28.92 -9.50
CA LEU A 1116 14.53 -27.51 -9.09
C LEU A 1116 15.62 -26.65 -9.74
N HIS A 1117 16.84 -27.16 -9.94
CA HIS A 1117 17.99 -26.32 -10.31
C HIS A 1117 18.78 -26.83 -11.52
N TRP A 1118 18.89 -28.15 -11.73
CA TRP A 1118 19.76 -28.70 -12.77
C TRP A 1118 19.40 -28.26 -14.20
N ALA A 1119 18.10 -28.10 -14.49
CA ALA A 1119 17.62 -27.67 -15.80
C ALA A 1119 18.10 -26.27 -16.23
N GLN A 1120 18.51 -25.41 -15.28
CA GLN A 1120 19.03 -24.07 -15.54
C GLN A 1120 20.44 -23.85 -14.95
N TRP A 1121 21.17 -24.93 -14.66
CA TRP A 1121 22.46 -24.90 -13.94
C TRP A 1121 23.59 -24.12 -14.64
N GLN A 1122 23.40 -23.70 -15.89
CA GLN A 1122 24.33 -22.83 -16.60
C GLN A 1122 24.19 -21.35 -16.19
N ASN A 1123 23.10 -20.94 -15.53
CA ASN A 1123 22.95 -19.59 -14.98
C ASN A 1123 23.56 -19.51 -13.57
N GLU A 1124 24.53 -18.61 -13.37
CA GLU A 1124 25.16 -18.37 -12.06
C GLU A 1124 24.19 -17.85 -10.99
N GLU A 1125 23.11 -17.15 -11.39
CA GLU A 1125 22.06 -16.69 -10.49
C GLU A 1125 21.28 -17.87 -9.89
N ILE A 1126 20.96 -18.89 -10.70
CA ILE A 1126 20.32 -20.13 -10.25
C ILE A 1126 21.24 -20.94 -9.34
N LYS A 1127 22.58 -20.86 -9.51
CA LYS A 1127 23.52 -21.48 -8.57
C LYS A 1127 23.52 -20.76 -7.21
N ALA A 1128 23.42 -19.44 -7.20
CA ALA A 1128 23.27 -18.68 -5.96
C ALA A 1128 21.94 -18.97 -5.25
N GLU A 1129 20.82 -19.04 -6.00
CA GLU A 1129 19.51 -19.44 -5.48
C GLU A 1129 19.54 -20.87 -4.91
N ALA A 1130 20.08 -21.84 -5.66
CA ALA A 1130 20.25 -23.21 -5.22
C ALA A 1130 21.12 -23.32 -3.96
N ALA A 1131 22.16 -22.49 -3.84
CA ALA A 1131 23.00 -22.45 -2.65
C ALA A 1131 22.23 -21.94 -1.43
N VAL A 1132 21.38 -20.91 -1.57
CA VAL A 1132 20.49 -20.46 -0.50
C VAL A 1132 19.48 -21.56 -0.13
N TYR A 1133 18.84 -22.19 -1.11
CA TYR A 1133 17.86 -23.26 -0.89
C TYR A 1133 18.46 -24.43 -0.12
N TRP A 1134 19.56 -25.01 -0.60
CA TRP A 1134 20.19 -26.15 0.05
C TRP A 1134 20.88 -25.79 1.37
N TRP A 1135 21.34 -24.54 1.56
CA TRP A 1135 21.77 -24.05 2.88
C TRP A 1135 20.63 -24.03 3.91
N VAL A 1136 19.43 -23.55 3.55
CA VAL A 1136 18.26 -23.58 4.44
C VAL A 1136 17.83 -25.02 4.76
N VAL A 1137 17.87 -25.92 3.77
CA VAL A 1137 17.66 -27.37 4.00
C VAL A 1137 18.69 -27.93 4.99
N LEU A 1138 19.97 -27.56 4.88
CA LEU A 1138 20.98 -27.95 5.87
C LEU A 1138 20.74 -27.32 7.25
N CYS A 1139 20.23 -26.09 7.36
CA CYS A 1139 19.82 -25.52 8.66
C CYS A 1139 18.71 -26.33 9.34
N HIS A 1140 17.73 -26.82 8.56
CA HIS A 1140 16.66 -27.69 9.04
C HIS A 1140 17.20 -29.05 9.52
N GLU A 1141 18.00 -29.72 8.69
CA GLU A 1141 18.59 -31.02 9.06
C GLU A 1141 19.61 -30.91 10.22
N LEU A 1142 20.26 -29.77 10.42
CA LEU A 1142 21.10 -29.51 11.60
C LEU A 1142 20.27 -29.32 12.88
N ALA A 1143 19.05 -28.77 12.81
CA ALA A 1143 18.17 -28.66 13.96
C ALA A 1143 17.72 -30.04 14.49
N HIS A 1144 17.64 -31.06 13.63
CA HIS A 1144 17.42 -32.45 14.04
C HIS A 1144 18.54 -33.08 14.91
N ASN A 1145 19.74 -32.49 14.96
CA ASN A 1145 20.76 -32.89 15.94
C ASN A 1145 20.42 -32.44 17.38
N LEU A 1146 19.51 -31.48 17.55
CA LEU A 1146 19.00 -31.01 18.85
C LEU A 1146 17.61 -31.57 19.15
N VAL A 1147 16.69 -31.52 18.18
CA VAL A 1147 15.26 -31.84 18.37
C VAL A 1147 14.76 -32.76 17.27
N LYS A 1148 14.40 -34.00 17.63
CA LYS A 1148 13.99 -35.05 16.67
C LYS A 1148 12.54 -34.92 16.16
N GLU A 1149 11.74 -34.12 16.82
CA GLU A 1149 10.33 -33.89 16.48
C GLU A 1149 10.18 -32.48 15.91
N HIS A 1150 9.25 -32.29 14.96
CA HIS A 1150 8.95 -30.96 14.38
C HIS A 1150 8.14 -30.09 15.37
N SER A 1151 8.73 -29.77 16.52
CA SER A 1151 8.18 -28.89 17.55
C SER A 1151 8.49 -27.41 17.29
N ALA A 1152 7.95 -26.51 18.11
CA ALA A 1152 8.34 -25.10 18.11
C ALA A 1152 9.86 -24.92 18.35
N ASP A 1153 10.47 -25.75 19.19
CA ASP A 1153 11.91 -25.73 19.44
C ASP A 1153 12.72 -26.07 18.17
N HIS A 1154 12.22 -27.00 17.35
CA HIS A 1154 12.86 -27.37 16.09
C HIS A 1154 12.85 -26.20 15.08
N SER A 1155 11.71 -25.51 14.95
CA SER A 1155 11.61 -24.29 14.14
C SER A 1155 12.54 -23.20 14.68
N TYR A 1156 12.52 -22.95 16.00
CA TYR A 1156 13.39 -21.98 16.66
C TYR A 1156 14.88 -22.26 16.44
N TYR A 1157 15.33 -23.53 16.51
CA TYR A 1157 16.71 -23.89 16.20
C TYR A 1157 17.04 -23.78 14.72
N THR A 1158 16.09 -24.09 13.82
CA THR A 1158 16.25 -23.89 12.37
C THR A 1158 16.44 -22.41 12.04
N GLU A 1159 15.58 -21.54 12.58
CA GLU A 1159 15.66 -20.08 12.44
C GLU A 1159 16.95 -19.53 13.07
N SER A 1160 17.35 -20.05 14.24
CA SER A 1160 18.61 -19.69 14.90
C SER A 1160 19.84 -20.08 14.07
N PHE A 1161 19.82 -21.23 13.37
CA PHE A 1161 20.85 -21.60 12.40
C PHE A 1161 20.90 -20.64 11.21
N VAL A 1162 19.74 -20.29 10.64
CA VAL A 1162 19.65 -19.30 9.55
C VAL A 1162 20.26 -17.98 10.03
N MET A 1163 19.79 -17.41 11.14
CA MET A 1163 20.29 -16.12 11.68
C MET A 1163 21.79 -16.14 11.99
N GLN A 1164 22.29 -17.19 12.64
CA GLN A 1164 23.70 -17.28 13.08
C GLN A 1164 24.69 -17.42 11.89
N TYR A 1165 24.26 -18.01 10.78
CA TYR A 1165 25.13 -18.31 9.63
C TYR A 1165 24.83 -17.46 8.38
N PHE A 1166 23.73 -16.71 8.35
CA PHE A 1166 23.33 -15.84 7.22
C PHE A 1166 24.45 -14.92 6.69
N PRO A 1167 25.28 -14.22 7.51
CA PRO A 1167 26.35 -13.37 6.98
C PRO A 1167 27.39 -14.13 6.15
N LYS A 1168 27.65 -15.40 6.48
CA LYS A 1168 28.52 -16.28 5.69
C LYS A 1168 27.82 -16.78 4.43
N MET A 1169 26.52 -17.09 4.49
CA MET A 1169 25.74 -17.44 3.30
C MET A 1169 25.74 -16.29 2.28
N VAL A 1170 25.51 -15.05 2.71
CA VAL A 1170 25.57 -13.87 1.83
C VAL A 1170 26.94 -13.74 1.17
N ALA A 1171 28.03 -13.88 1.93
CA ALA A 1171 29.39 -13.88 1.39
C ALA A 1171 29.65 -15.04 0.40
N LYS A 1172 29.00 -16.20 0.58
CA LYS A 1172 29.10 -17.37 -0.32
C LYS A 1172 28.25 -17.20 -1.59
N ALA A 1173 27.05 -16.65 -1.49
CA ALA A 1173 26.20 -16.30 -2.64
C ALA A 1173 26.89 -15.26 -3.54
N ALA A 1174 27.52 -14.25 -2.93
CA ALA A 1174 28.30 -13.24 -3.64
C ALA A 1174 29.50 -13.84 -4.41
N GLN A 1175 30.04 -15.01 -4.02
CA GLN A 1175 31.10 -15.68 -4.78
C GLN A 1175 30.59 -16.30 -6.09
N TYR A 1176 29.41 -16.93 -6.09
CA TYR A 1176 28.77 -17.40 -7.33
C TYR A 1176 28.47 -16.23 -8.28
N GLN A 1177 27.95 -15.13 -7.75
CA GLN A 1177 27.70 -13.91 -8.54
C GLN A 1177 29.00 -13.29 -9.07
N ALA A 1178 30.06 -13.21 -8.25
CA ALA A 1178 31.36 -12.65 -8.68
C ALA A 1178 32.05 -13.48 -9.78
N MET A 1179 31.88 -14.80 -9.80
CA MET A 1179 32.42 -15.67 -10.86
C MET A 1179 31.83 -15.34 -12.25
N SER A 1180 30.64 -14.74 -12.33
CA SER A 1180 30.07 -14.28 -13.60
C SER A 1180 30.86 -13.12 -14.24
N ALA A 1181 31.46 -12.25 -13.42
CA ALA A 1181 32.16 -11.06 -13.93
C ALA A 1181 33.52 -11.39 -14.57
N SER A 1182 34.17 -12.49 -14.14
CA SER A 1182 35.48 -12.90 -14.65
C SER A 1182 35.44 -13.72 -15.95
N SER A 1183 34.25 -14.00 -16.50
CA SER A 1183 34.11 -14.74 -17.78
C SER A 1183 33.93 -13.82 -19.00
N VAL A 1184 33.82 -12.50 -18.80
CA VAL A 1184 33.58 -11.51 -19.87
C VAL A 1184 34.78 -10.56 -20.02
N THR A 1185 35.96 -11.12 -20.28
CA THR A 1185 37.14 -10.37 -20.76
C THR A 1185 37.62 -10.95 -22.08
N VAL A 1186 37.07 -10.44 -23.18
CA VAL A 1186 37.61 -10.68 -24.53
C VAL A 1186 38.77 -9.72 -24.75
N GLU A 1187 39.99 -10.25 -24.86
CA GLU A 1187 41.14 -9.43 -25.27
C GLU A 1187 41.00 -8.97 -26.73
N PRO A 1188 41.30 -7.70 -27.06
CA PRO A 1188 41.37 -7.24 -28.44
C PRO A 1188 42.61 -7.82 -29.14
N ALA A 1189 42.41 -8.48 -30.28
CA ALA A 1189 43.48 -9.13 -31.02
C ALA A 1189 44.53 -8.12 -31.53
N GLN A 1190 45.82 -8.42 -31.31
CA GLN A 1190 46.92 -7.66 -31.90
C GLN A 1190 47.11 -8.04 -33.38
N PRO A 1191 47.31 -7.07 -34.29
CA PRO A 1191 47.62 -7.36 -35.69
C PRO A 1191 49.10 -7.77 -35.84
N ILE A 1192 49.34 -8.90 -36.51
CA ILE A 1192 50.69 -9.37 -36.84
C ILE A 1192 51.24 -8.60 -38.05
N VAL A 1193 52.45 -8.07 -37.92
CA VAL A 1193 53.16 -7.32 -38.98
C VAL A 1193 54.11 -8.26 -39.75
N PRO A 1194 53.95 -8.43 -41.08
CA PRO A 1194 54.95 -9.06 -41.95
C PRO A 1194 56.16 -8.14 -42.20
N GLN A 1195 57.29 -8.72 -42.60
CA GLN A 1195 58.57 -8.01 -42.74
C GLN A 1195 58.73 -7.22 -44.05
N SER A 1196 59.80 -6.44 -44.10
CA SER A 1196 60.09 -5.29 -44.97
C SER A 1196 60.63 -5.59 -46.38
N GLU A 1197 60.26 -4.70 -47.32
CA GLU A 1197 61.06 -4.21 -48.47
C GLU A 1197 61.35 -5.18 -49.66
N PRO A 1198 61.72 -4.67 -50.88
CA PRO A 1198 62.15 -3.31 -51.22
C PRO A 1198 61.37 -2.59 -52.36
N GLN A 1199 61.97 -1.46 -52.78
CA GLN A 1199 61.68 -0.47 -53.86
C GLN A 1199 61.53 -1.10 -55.28
N VAL A 1200 61.25 -0.40 -56.41
CA VAL A 1200 61.62 0.96 -56.93
C VAL A 1200 60.67 1.41 -58.10
N VAL A 1201 60.77 2.68 -58.53
CA VAL A 1201 60.44 3.29 -59.86
C VAL A 1201 59.13 4.10 -60.03
N GLU A 1202 59.31 5.42 -60.00
CA GLU A 1202 58.87 6.53 -60.91
C GLU A 1202 57.45 6.70 -61.49
N GLU A 1203 57.07 7.98 -61.56
CA GLU A 1203 55.94 8.63 -62.27
C GLU A 1203 56.26 8.79 -63.79
N PRO A 1204 55.29 9.09 -64.69
CA PRO A 1204 54.99 10.51 -64.97
C PRO A 1204 53.57 10.89 -65.49
N GLU A 1205 53.17 12.12 -65.15
CA GLU A 1205 52.34 13.09 -65.92
C GLU A 1205 50.86 12.81 -66.32
N GLN A 1206 50.17 13.91 -66.66
CA GLN A 1206 48.71 14.11 -66.83
C GLN A 1206 48.33 14.28 -68.34
N PRO A 1207 47.18 14.86 -68.84
CA PRO A 1207 46.00 15.47 -68.19
C PRO A 1207 44.60 15.28 -68.88
N THR A 1208 43.61 16.09 -68.43
CA THR A 1208 42.31 16.48 -69.07
C THR A 1208 41.13 15.48 -69.08
N ALA A 1209 39.84 15.88 -68.96
CA ALA A 1209 39.21 17.20 -68.65
C ALA A 1209 37.70 17.13 -68.30
N GLU A 1210 37.20 18.07 -67.47
CA GLU A 1210 35.84 18.73 -67.43
C GLU A 1210 34.54 17.90 -67.30
N LYS A 1211 33.36 18.36 -66.79
CA LYS A 1211 32.82 19.50 -66.00
C LYS A 1211 31.45 19.02 -65.40
N GLN A 1212 30.95 19.33 -64.19
CA GLN A 1212 30.56 20.60 -63.54
C GLN A 1212 29.37 21.38 -64.20
N PRO A 1213 28.57 22.17 -63.46
CA PRO A 1213 28.15 22.05 -62.04
C PRO A 1213 26.70 22.55 -61.71
N GLU A 1214 26.31 22.48 -60.42
CA GLU A 1214 25.64 23.48 -59.50
C GLU A 1214 24.64 24.57 -60.01
N PRO A 1215 23.83 25.20 -59.10
CA PRO A 1215 23.84 25.16 -57.62
C PRO A 1215 22.59 24.61 -56.92
#